data_AF-A0A848G0V0-F1
#
_entry.id   AF-A0A848G0V0-F1
#
_cell.length_a   1.000
_cell.length_b   1.000
_cell.length_c   1.000
_cell.angle_alpha   90.00
_cell.angle_beta   90.00
_cell.angle_gamma   90.00
#
_symmetry.space_group_name_H-M   'P 1'
#
loop_
_entity.id
_entity.type
_entity.pdbx_description
1 polymer ?
#
loop_
_entity_poly.entity_id
_entity_poly.type
_entity_poly.pdbx_seq_one_letter_code
_entity_poly.pdbx_strand_id
1 'polypeptide(L)'
;MRVLPAKQRALACVLCAATLIISGCGGGGSSDGVKKSTGATRTTLQVEGRDGDGDSLNYQWRVTAGSIDNRNASDTTWTLPDGPGLHFAYVLIGDGRGGYVEQQYAVGSDAFKIPAPTTSPVSYTPPAVASADEFDGSPVRLRLRSGLATNFAGAGGAQARFVYLPDIRVRVLKSGTGEQVFAGATDLGGELTIPALPSGQSYDVQCSSPQGIPLGGCGAITGSSTAQGLTLAASPPTPARNLLLFGHIGLADGGVCGVENRFFGVESSATVQILQADGSSLTPPLRVNRFGDYAVDAAVVVNAKLKARVTCESYTTVIDLPTPANGYLGAPVEFSHVIPNNRPGLVKMVANGPDGNVRGQMVVPVGGSFSIALPRADQFLTYKGADTRLGACNYYRSFGAVKDCDAQGNMSGAITLEDWKREHKFGSYKAGNEEVSATYVNQRDLNLVRRMVATQTAPDKIAFYVCNHPGPDGDTQRETNDVIDTALADEKQVACVAMEYSPVAGRSGNQPFTKFLTFGPDGKLILSVNLDGRGEKYMPGACVACHGGTSYLGRFAEAGHPSPDLKSSFLPFDTGNYLFSNRRGYSEAEQSAALRKLNDLVVATKPTTATKALIQGWYAGSPQVLDKAYVPPAWLDYDTVKSGAARFYREVVGTSCRTCHAAMQDSFDWDSASGGQPRLIARQGFPHMCGGNADLHLNGSMPNALMSLDRLHTQMRTDASLSALVQQFLGCTEPAPDPVYPRR
;
A
#
# COMPACT_ATOMS: atom_id res chain seq x y z
N MET A 1 -61.24 -24.00 -41.67
CA MET A 1 -60.98 -24.52 -43.03
C MET A 1 -59.55 -24.16 -43.39
N ARG A 2 -58.59 -25.03 -43.75
CA ARG A 2 -58.47 -26.48 -43.99
C ARG A 2 -57.02 -26.85 -43.58
N VAL A 3 -56.86 -27.86 -42.72
CA VAL A 3 -56.17 -29.17 -42.95
C VAL A 3 -54.62 -29.17 -42.85
N LEU A 4 -54.13 -29.84 -41.79
CA LEU A 4 -52.77 -30.35 -41.46
C LEU A 4 -52.41 -31.61 -42.29
N PRO A 5 -51.15 -32.11 -42.42
CA PRO A 5 -50.39 -32.86 -41.37
C PRO A 5 -48.82 -32.72 -41.41
N ALA A 6 -48.10 -32.65 -40.29
CA ALA A 6 -47.62 -33.69 -39.33
C ALA A 6 -46.32 -34.45 -39.71
N LYS A 7 -45.29 -34.32 -38.85
CA LYS A 7 -44.36 -35.35 -38.31
C LYS A 7 -43.35 -34.65 -37.35
N GLN A 8 -43.51 -34.75 -36.01
CA GLN A 8 -42.85 -35.69 -35.07
C GLN A 8 -41.30 -35.55 -35.05
N ARG A 9 -40.58 -35.33 -33.93
CA ARG A 9 -40.74 -35.72 -32.52
C ARG A 9 -39.79 -34.93 -31.58
N ALA A 10 -40.21 -34.84 -30.31
CA ALA A 10 -39.44 -34.77 -29.06
C ALA A 10 -38.74 -33.45 -28.67
N LEU A 11 -39.43 -32.65 -27.83
CA LEU A 11 -38.81 -31.72 -26.89
C LEU A 11 -38.91 -32.36 -25.49
N ALA A 12 -37.78 -32.72 -24.89
CA ALA A 12 -37.69 -33.18 -23.51
C ALA A 12 -37.37 -32.00 -22.59
N CYS A 13 -38.25 -31.74 -21.62
CA CYS A 13 -37.94 -30.96 -20.42
C CYS A 13 -36.83 -31.66 -19.63
N VAL A 14 -35.77 -30.94 -19.26
CA VAL A 14 -34.90 -31.31 -18.14
C VAL A 14 -34.56 -30.05 -17.34
N LEU A 15 -34.96 -30.09 -16.06
CA LEU A 15 -34.48 -29.23 -14.98
C LEU A 15 -32.93 -29.22 -14.97
N CYS A 16 -32.31 -28.06 -15.07
CA CYS A 16 -30.93 -27.88 -14.62
C CYS A 16 -30.93 -27.36 -13.19
N ALA A 17 -30.75 -28.27 -12.24
CA ALA A 17 -30.23 -27.96 -10.92
C ALA A 17 -28.72 -27.62 -11.07
N ALA A 18 -28.34 -26.40 -10.74
CA ALA A 18 -26.93 -26.01 -10.66
C ALA A 18 -26.40 -26.33 -9.26
N THR A 19 -25.79 -27.50 -9.11
CA THR A 19 -24.90 -27.85 -8.01
C THR A 19 -23.46 -27.75 -8.53
N LEU A 20 -22.75 -26.69 -8.17
CA LEU A 20 -21.29 -26.58 -8.36
C LEU A 20 -20.62 -27.17 -7.12
N ILE A 21 -20.08 -28.38 -7.28
CA ILE A 21 -19.23 -29.04 -6.30
C ILE A 21 -17.80 -28.53 -6.50
N ILE A 22 -17.24 -27.98 -5.43
CA ILE A 22 -15.82 -27.67 -5.29
C ILE A 22 -15.14 -28.92 -4.73
N SER A 23 -14.26 -29.55 -5.51
CA SER A 23 -13.25 -30.48 -4.98
C SER A 23 -12.17 -30.77 -6.01
N GLY A 24 -10.92 -30.48 -5.65
CA GLY A 24 -9.73 -31.22 -6.07
C GLY A 24 -9.20 -30.98 -7.49
N CYS A 25 -8.09 -30.23 -7.58
CA CYS A 25 -7.04 -30.53 -8.56
C CYS A 25 -5.79 -30.95 -7.81
N GLY A 26 -5.78 -32.22 -7.42
CA GLY A 26 -4.56 -33.01 -7.24
C GLY A 26 -4.35 -33.87 -8.48
N GLY A 27 -3.13 -33.92 -8.97
CA GLY A 27 -2.62 -34.91 -9.92
C GLY A 27 -1.11 -34.89 -9.77
N GLY A 28 -0.37 -35.97 -9.55
CA GLY A 28 -0.60 -37.39 -9.81
C GLY A 28 0.80 -37.90 -10.12
N GLY A 29 1.39 -38.64 -9.18
CA GLY A 29 2.81 -39.03 -9.25
C GLY A 29 3.09 -39.98 -10.42
N SER A 30 4.22 -39.75 -11.09
CA SER A 30 4.91 -40.78 -11.85
C SER A 30 6.33 -40.87 -11.31
N SER A 31 6.65 -42.04 -10.76
CA SER A 31 8.02 -42.51 -10.57
C SER A 31 8.69 -42.65 -11.94
N ASP A 32 9.78 -41.93 -12.18
CA ASP A 32 11.01 -42.45 -12.80
C ASP A 32 12.10 -41.38 -12.88
N GLY A 33 13.33 -41.83 -12.65
CA GLY A 33 14.48 -41.01 -12.32
C GLY A 33 14.96 -40.02 -13.39
N VAL A 34 15.40 -38.87 -12.89
CA VAL A 34 16.46 -37.98 -13.39
C VAL A 34 16.65 -37.95 -14.92
N LYS A 35 15.95 -37.03 -15.57
CA LYS A 35 16.57 -36.14 -16.56
C LYS A 35 16.20 -34.70 -16.20
N LYS A 36 17.21 -33.88 -15.94
CA LYS A 36 17.14 -32.42 -15.99
C LYS A 36 16.67 -32.05 -17.40
N SER A 37 15.35 -31.94 -17.61
CA SER A 37 14.83 -31.15 -18.71
C SER A 37 14.66 -29.74 -18.16
N THR A 38 15.24 -28.77 -18.84
CA THR A 38 15.13 -27.33 -18.56
C THR A 38 13.71 -26.77 -18.80
N GLY A 39 12.68 -27.63 -18.78
CA GLY A 39 11.29 -27.28 -19.09
C GLY A 39 10.38 -27.19 -17.87
N ALA A 40 10.60 -27.94 -16.78
CA ALA A 40 9.60 -28.04 -15.70
C ALA A 40 9.25 -26.69 -15.05
N THR A 41 10.22 -25.79 -14.91
CA THR A 41 10.03 -24.42 -14.37
C THR A 41 9.52 -23.41 -15.39
N ARG A 42 9.52 -23.76 -16.69
CA ARG A 42 9.00 -22.88 -17.75
C ARG A 42 7.47 -22.90 -17.72
N THR A 43 6.89 -21.72 -17.66
CA THR A 43 5.45 -21.50 -17.61
C THR A 43 5.09 -20.47 -18.67
N THR A 44 4.20 -20.81 -19.59
CA THR A 44 3.70 -19.88 -20.61
C THR A 44 2.59 -19.05 -20.01
N LEU A 45 2.79 -17.73 -19.96
CA LEU A 45 1.81 -16.74 -19.55
C LEU A 45 1.08 -16.23 -20.78
N GLN A 46 -0.24 -16.14 -20.71
CA GLN A 46 -1.09 -15.57 -21.76
C GLN A 46 -2.13 -14.65 -21.12
N VAL A 47 -2.32 -13.48 -21.71
CA VAL A 47 -3.35 -12.52 -21.32
C VAL A 47 -4.22 -12.15 -22.50
N GLU A 48 -5.53 -12.12 -22.26
CA GLU A 48 -6.55 -11.65 -23.18
C GLU A 48 -7.09 -10.31 -22.65
N GLY A 49 -6.62 -9.23 -23.25
CA GLY A 49 -7.12 -7.88 -23.00
C GLY A 49 -8.20 -7.51 -24.01
N ARG A 50 -9.12 -6.63 -23.62
CA ARG A 50 -10.15 -6.07 -24.49
C ARG A 50 -10.16 -4.56 -24.36
N ASP A 51 -10.14 -3.89 -25.51
CA ASP A 51 -10.41 -2.46 -25.57
C ASP A 51 -11.84 -2.20 -26.03
N GLY A 52 -12.55 -1.29 -25.35
CA GLY A 52 -13.94 -0.94 -25.68
C GLY A 52 -14.08 -0.08 -26.92
N ASP A 53 -13.03 0.68 -27.25
CA ASP A 53 -13.01 1.72 -28.26
C ASP A 53 -12.22 1.29 -29.53
N GLY A 54 -11.59 0.11 -29.49
CA GLY A 54 -10.88 -0.51 -30.60
C GLY A 54 -9.39 -0.18 -30.65
N ASP A 55 -8.84 0.37 -29.57
CA ASP A 55 -7.45 0.80 -29.48
C ASP A 55 -6.47 -0.38 -29.32
N SER A 56 -5.24 -0.20 -29.80
CA SER A 56 -4.21 -1.24 -29.75
C SER A 56 -3.59 -1.35 -28.35
N LEU A 57 -3.55 -2.58 -27.82
CA LEU A 57 -3.04 -2.84 -26.48
C LEU A 57 -1.53 -3.07 -26.47
N ASN A 58 -0.86 -2.44 -25.50
CA ASN A 58 0.55 -2.61 -25.17
C ASN A 58 0.68 -3.32 -23.82
N TYR A 59 1.65 -4.23 -23.70
CA TYR A 59 1.84 -5.06 -22.52
C TYR A 59 3.19 -4.76 -21.87
N GLN A 60 3.24 -4.86 -20.54
CA GLN A 60 4.49 -4.90 -19.79
C GLN A 60 4.39 -5.97 -18.73
N TRP A 61 5.33 -6.92 -18.72
CA TRP A 61 5.40 -7.98 -17.72
C TRP A 61 6.50 -7.75 -16.67
N ARG A 62 6.18 -8.13 -15.43
CA ARG A 62 7.10 -8.20 -14.28
C ARG A 62 6.80 -9.44 -13.44
N VAL A 63 7.80 -9.95 -12.73
CA VAL A 63 7.68 -11.09 -11.82
C VAL A 63 8.40 -10.79 -10.51
N THR A 64 7.93 -11.37 -9.41
CA THR A 64 8.59 -11.26 -8.11
C THR A 64 9.89 -12.07 -8.04
N ALA A 65 9.98 -13.14 -8.84
CA ALA A 65 11.15 -13.99 -8.92
C ALA A 65 11.22 -14.72 -10.27
N GLY A 66 12.42 -15.23 -10.60
CA GLY A 66 12.68 -15.86 -11.90
C GLY A 66 12.89 -14.84 -13.02
N SER A 67 12.63 -15.23 -14.27
CA SER A 67 12.85 -14.39 -15.45
C SER A 67 11.73 -14.51 -16.48
N ILE A 68 11.46 -13.42 -17.19
CA ILE A 68 10.52 -13.37 -18.32
C ILE A 68 11.29 -13.12 -19.61
N ASP A 69 10.97 -13.90 -20.65
CA ASP A 69 11.61 -13.85 -21.96
C ASP A 69 11.24 -12.57 -22.73
N ASN A 70 9.95 -12.38 -23.07
CA ASN A 70 9.44 -11.17 -23.71
C ASN A 70 8.53 -10.40 -22.76
N ARG A 71 8.91 -9.16 -22.42
CA ARG A 71 8.11 -8.35 -21.49
C ARG A 71 6.97 -7.58 -22.16
N ASN A 72 6.94 -7.53 -23.48
CA ASN A 72 6.10 -6.57 -24.23
C ASN A 72 5.05 -7.23 -25.14
N ALA A 73 4.59 -8.43 -24.81
CA ALA A 73 3.63 -9.19 -25.62
C ALA A 73 2.46 -9.70 -24.78
N SER A 74 1.34 -10.02 -25.45
CA SER A 74 0.17 -10.67 -24.85
C SER A 74 0.46 -12.07 -24.32
N ASP A 75 1.52 -12.70 -24.81
CA ASP A 75 2.02 -13.98 -24.35
C ASP A 75 3.53 -13.93 -24.13
N THR A 76 4.01 -14.69 -23.13
CA THR A 76 5.43 -14.78 -22.81
C THR A 76 5.75 -16.06 -22.06
N THR A 77 7.04 -16.38 -21.92
CA THR A 77 7.49 -17.47 -21.05
C THR A 77 8.11 -16.91 -19.79
N TRP A 78 7.62 -17.40 -18.66
CA TRP A 78 8.20 -17.19 -17.34
C TRP A 78 8.97 -18.44 -16.91
N THR A 79 10.25 -18.27 -16.62
CA THR A 79 11.05 -19.28 -15.92
C THR A 79 10.94 -19.01 -14.42
N LEU A 80 10.22 -19.88 -13.72
CA LEU A 80 10.07 -19.83 -12.26
C LEU A 80 11.43 -20.02 -11.57
N PRO A 81 11.65 -19.39 -10.40
CA PRO A 81 12.87 -19.61 -9.63
C PRO A 81 12.94 -21.06 -9.09
N ASP A 82 14.15 -21.48 -8.71
CA ASP A 82 14.34 -22.70 -7.92
C ASP A 82 13.82 -22.48 -6.48
N GLY A 83 13.23 -23.52 -5.90
CA GLY A 83 12.64 -23.50 -4.57
C GLY A 83 11.10 -23.59 -4.58
N PRO A 84 10.49 -24.03 -3.46
CA PRO A 84 9.03 -24.11 -3.31
C PRO A 84 8.39 -22.74 -3.04
N GLY A 85 7.06 -22.71 -2.98
CA GLY A 85 6.26 -21.54 -2.61
C GLY A 85 5.45 -20.89 -3.75
N LEU A 86 4.83 -19.77 -3.43
CA LEU A 86 4.05 -18.95 -4.35
C LEU A 86 4.92 -17.85 -4.96
N HIS A 87 4.83 -17.73 -6.28
CA HIS A 87 5.45 -16.66 -7.05
C HIS A 87 4.39 -15.89 -7.83
N PHE A 88 4.66 -14.63 -8.15
CA PHE A 88 3.68 -13.77 -8.79
C PHE A 88 4.22 -13.18 -10.08
N ALA A 89 3.39 -13.23 -11.13
CA ALA A 89 3.54 -12.48 -12.35
C ALA A 89 2.53 -11.32 -12.36
N TYR A 90 2.95 -10.19 -12.91
CA TYR A 90 2.15 -9.00 -13.08
C TYR A 90 2.21 -8.58 -14.55
N VAL A 91 1.07 -8.13 -15.08
CA VAL A 91 0.97 -7.50 -16.39
C VAL A 91 0.30 -6.14 -16.27
N LEU A 92 0.94 -5.10 -16.81
CA LEU A 92 0.35 -3.78 -17.03
C LEU A 92 -0.02 -3.67 -18.51
N ILE A 93 -1.28 -3.36 -18.79
CA ILE A 93 -1.82 -3.21 -20.14
C ILE A 93 -2.22 -1.75 -20.32
N GLY A 94 -1.72 -1.10 -21.38
CA GLY A 94 -2.09 0.26 -21.77
C GLY A 94 -2.64 0.31 -23.20
N ASP A 95 -3.60 1.19 -23.45
CA ASP A 95 -4.26 1.36 -24.76
C ASP A 95 -3.58 2.42 -25.67
N GLY A 96 -2.56 3.12 -25.18
CA GLY A 96 -1.88 4.20 -25.91
C GLY A 96 -2.69 5.51 -25.99
N ARG A 97 -3.80 5.59 -25.27
CA ARG A 97 -4.73 6.72 -25.13
C ARG A 97 -5.05 7.02 -23.66
N GLY A 98 -4.12 6.66 -22.78
CA GLY A 98 -4.14 6.96 -21.36
C GLY A 98 -4.95 6.01 -20.50
N GLY A 99 -5.57 4.97 -21.04
CA GLY A 99 -6.22 3.94 -20.25
C GLY A 99 -5.25 2.83 -19.88
N TYR A 100 -5.29 2.41 -18.60
CA TYR A 100 -4.44 1.34 -18.07
C TYR A 100 -5.21 0.35 -17.20
N VAL A 101 -4.80 -0.92 -17.23
CA VAL A 101 -5.21 -1.96 -16.28
C VAL A 101 -4.02 -2.81 -15.86
N GLU A 102 -3.93 -3.15 -14.57
CA GLU A 102 -2.95 -4.08 -14.03
C GLU A 102 -3.65 -5.36 -13.56
N GLN A 103 -3.02 -6.52 -13.79
CA GLN A 103 -3.48 -7.79 -13.24
C GLN A 103 -2.30 -8.63 -12.71
N GLN A 104 -2.56 -9.30 -11.59
CA GLN A 104 -1.66 -10.22 -10.93
C GLN A 104 -2.09 -11.68 -11.13
N TYR A 105 -1.11 -12.58 -11.22
CA TYR A 105 -1.31 -14.02 -11.33
C TYR A 105 -0.34 -14.77 -10.42
N ALA A 106 -0.86 -15.70 -9.62
CA ALA A 106 -0.11 -16.49 -8.65
C ALA A 106 0.17 -17.89 -9.19
N VAL A 107 1.42 -18.36 -9.10
CA VAL A 107 1.84 -19.70 -9.49
C VAL A 107 2.59 -20.36 -8.33
N GLY A 108 2.19 -21.57 -7.95
CA GLY A 108 2.91 -22.38 -6.96
C GLY A 108 3.97 -23.27 -7.62
N SER A 109 5.15 -23.33 -7.01
CA SER A 109 6.27 -24.19 -7.42
C SER A 109 6.44 -25.44 -6.53
N ASP A 110 5.63 -25.56 -5.46
CA ASP A 110 5.70 -26.65 -4.46
C ASP A 110 5.64 -28.05 -5.09
N ALA A 111 4.86 -28.20 -6.16
CA ALA A 111 4.66 -29.46 -6.85
C ALA A 111 5.91 -29.93 -7.63
N PHE A 112 6.83 -29.02 -7.98
CA PHE A 112 8.05 -29.39 -8.71
C PHE A 112 9.09 -30.04 -7.82
N LYS A 113 8.97 -29.88 -6.48
CA LYS A 113 9.91 -30.43 -5.49
C LYS A 113 11.37 -30.07 -5.81
N ILE A 114 11.59 -28.89 -6.38
CA ILE A 114 12.93 -28.33 -6.62
C ILE A 114 13.38 -27.66 -5.32
N PRO A 115 14.51 -28.09 -4.72
CA PRO A 115 15.01 -27.47 -3.50
C PRO A 115 15.44 -26.02 -3.77
N ALA A 116 15.29 -25.16 -2.76
CA ALA A 116 15.82 -23.80 -2.83
C ALA A 116 17.36 -23.84 -2.99
N PRO A 117 17.96 -22.91 -3.73
CA PRO A 117 19.42 -22.85 -3.88
C PRO A 117 20.13 -22.74 -2.53
N THR A 118 21.11 -23.59 -2.28
CA THR A 118 21.97 -23.47 -1.11
C THR A 118 23.09 -22.47 -1.38
N THR A 119 23.21 -21.44 -0.54
CA THR A 119 24.29 -20.46 -0.60
C THR A 119 25.24 -20.61 0.58
N SER A 120 26.52 -20.31 0.36
CA SER A 120 27.48 -20.20 1.47
C SER A 120 27.04 -19.10 2.44
N PRO A 121 27.17 -19.29 3.76
CA PRO A 121 26.75 -18.28 4.71
C PRO A 121 27.50 -16.96 4.52
N VAL A 122 26.77 -15.86 4.62
CA VAL A 122 27.32 -14.50 4.52
C VAL A 122 26.89 -13.64 5.70
N SER A 123 27.72 -12.67 6.03
CA SER A 123 27.42 -11.61 6.98
C SER A 123 28.16 -10.36 6.53
N TYR A 124 27.52 -9.20 6.67
CA TYR A 124 28.07 -7.91 6.24
C TYR A 124 28.06 -6.92 7.40
N THR A 125 29.14 -6.18 7.52
CA THR A 125 29.20 -5.05 8.46
C THR A 125 28.52 -3.85 7.81
N PRO A 126 27.56 -3.20 8.49
CA PRO A 126 26.96 -1.97 7.98
C PRO A 126 28.02 -0.86 7.84
N PRO A 127 27.81 0.12 6.94
CA PRO A 127 28.68 1.28 6.83
C PRO A 127 28.77 2.01 8.19
N ALA A 128 29.99 2.24 8.66
CA ALA A 128 30.23 3.06 9.84
C ALA A 128 29.81 4.51 9.55
N VAL A 129 29.12 5.14 10.51
CA VAL A 129 28.67 6.53 10.42
C VAL A 129 29.21 7.26 11.64
N ALA A 130 29.81 8.43 11.45
CA ALA A 130 30.25 9.24 12.58
C ALA A 130 29.02 9.71 13.37
N SER A 131 29.10 9.76 14.70
CA SER A 131 27.95 10.10 15.54
C SER A 131 27.34 11.47 15.22
N ALA A 132 28.14 12.42 14.74
CA ALA A 132 27.68 13.74 14.31
C ALA A 132 26.80 13.69 13.03
N ASP A 133 26.97 12.66 12.20
CA ASP A 133 26.24 12.48 10.94
C ASP A 133 24.91 11.72 11.13
N GLU A 134 24.77 10.99 12.25
CA GLU A 134 23.52 10.34 12.67
C GLU A 134 22.82 11.18 13.74
N PHE A 135 22.23 12.30 13.32
CA PHE A 135 21.53 13.27 14.19
C PHE A 135 20.05 12.89 14.44
N ASP A 136 19.46 13.46 15.50
CA ASP A 136 18.06 13.25 15.89
C ASP A 136 17.09 14.06 15.02
N GLY A 137 16.99 13.72 13.74
CA GLY A 137 16.10 14.38 12.77
C GLY A 137 15.24 13.40 12.00
N SER A 138 14.14 13.90 11.43
CA SER A 138 13.18 13.10 10.67
C SER A 138 12.83 13.75 9.33
N PRO A 139 12.37 12.96 8.34
CA PRO A 139 11.99 13.48 7.04
C PRO A 139 10.72 14.34 7.12
N VAL A 140 10.57 15.25 6.15
CA VAL A 140 9.39 16.09 5.99
C VAL A 140 8.78 15.83 4.62
N ARG A 141 7.53 15.35 4.57
CA ARG A 141 6.77 15.23 3.33
C ARG A 141 6.00 16.52 3.10
N LEU A 142 6.32 17.22 2.03
CA LEU A 142 5.56 18.38 1.57
C LEU A 142 4.55 17.92 0.53
N ARG A 143 3.32 18.42 0.66
CA ARG A 143 2.26 18.31 -0.35
C ARG A 143 1.90 19.70 -0.82
N LEU A 144 2.13 19.98 -2.10
CA LEU A 144 1.92 21.28 -2.70
C LEU A 144 0.57 21.27 -3.42
N ARG A 145 -0.29 22.21 -3.04
CA ARG A 145 -1.56 22.46 -3.72
C ARG A 145 -1.64 23.88 -4.24
N SER A 146 -2.49 24.10 -5.22
CA SER A 146 -2.86 25.41 -5.69
C SER A 146 -3.45 26.24 -4.54
N GLY A 147 -2.99 27.49 -4.42
CA GLY A 147 -3.57 28.50 -3.53
C GLY A 147 -4.87 29.11 -4.07
N LEU A 148 -5.29 28.72 -5.28
CA LEU A 148 -6.52 29.20 -5.91
C LEU A 148 -7.77 28.62 -5.23
N ALA A 149 -8.84 29.42 -5.16
CA ALA A 149 -10.17 28.94 -4.82
C ALA A 149 -10.71 28.08 -5.98
N THR A 150 -10.68 26.77 -5.79
CA THR A 150 -10.91 25.74 -6.81
C THR A 150 -12.25 25.07 -6.57
N ASN A 151 -13.32 25.72 -7.06
CA ASN A 151 -14.69 25.22 -6.96
C ASN A 151 -15.08 24.60 -8.30
N PHE A 152 -15.11 23.27 -8.36
CA PHE A 152 -15.48 22.54 -9.57
C PHE A 152 -17.01 22.48 -9.71
N ALA A 153 -17.51 22.70 -10.92
CA ALA A 153 -18.90 22.56 -11.27
C ALA A 153 -19.29 21.07 -11.28
N GLY A 154 -20.02 20.63 -10.25
CA GLY A 154 -20.55 19.28 -10.15
C GLY A 154 -22.06 19.21 -10.39
N ALA A 155 -22.58 17.99 -10.60
CA ALA A 155 -24.01 17.73 -10.81
C ALA A 155 -24.91 18.19 -9.63
N GLY A 156 -24.33 18.34 -8.42
CA GLY A 156 -25.00 18.85 -7.22
C GLY A 156 -24.67 20.31 -6.88
N GLY A 157 -24.06 21.06 -7.79
CA GLY A 157 -23.56 22.42 -7.55
C GLY A 157 -22.03 22.48 -7.44
N ALA A 158 -21.49 23.70 -7.33
CA ALA A 158 -20.06 23.92 -7.25
C ALA A 158 -19.48 23.44 -5.91
N GLN A 159 -18.38 22.69 -5.95
CA GLN A 159 -17.75 22.13 -4.75
C GLN A 159 -16.24 22.36 -4.71
N ALA A 160 -15.72 22.66 -3.52
CA ALA A 160 -14.31 22.91 -3.32
C ALA A 160 -13.48 21.61 -3.35
N ARG A 161 -12.35 21.63 -4.06
CA ARG A 161 -11.43 20.49 -4.18
C ARG A 161 -10.00 20.98 -4.30
N PHE A 162 -9.06 20.39 -3.56
CA PHE A 162 -7.65 20.75 -3.70
C PHE A 162 -7.08 20.26 -5.03
N VAL A 163 -6.44 21.17 -5.77
CA VAL A 163 -5.66 20.85 -6.96
C VAL A 163 -4.19 20.74 -6.56
N TYR A 164 -3.65 19.52 -6.50
CA TYR A 164 -2.24 19.29 -6.19
C TYR A 164 -1.35 19.61 -7.40
N LEU A 165 -0.16 20.12 -7.13
CA LEU A 165 0.73 20.68 -8.15
C LEU A 165 1.94 19.77 -8.39
N PRO A 166 2.00 19.04 -9.53
CA PRO A 166 3.18 18.28 -9.92
C PRO A 166 4.30 19.19 -10.42
N ASP A 167 5.53 18.69 -10.42
CA ASP A 167 6.73 19.34 -10.98
C ASP A 167 7.17 20.66 -10.31
N ILE A 168 6.59 21.00 -9.16
CA ILE A 168 6.97 22.19 -8.41
C ILE A 168 8.36 21.97 -7.85
N ARG A 169 9.30 22.81 -8.26
CA ARG A 169 10.68 22.77 -7.81
C ARG A 169 10.75 23.37 -6.42
N VAL A 170 11.27 22.60 -5.48
CA VAL A 170 11.44 22.98 -4.08
C VAL A 170 12.92 23.02 -3.74
N ARG A 171 13.34 24.10 -3.07
CA ARG A 171 14.65 24.25 -2.44
C ARG A 171 14.46 24.49 -0.96
N VAL A 172 15.23 23.79 -0.13
CA VAL A 172 15.23 23.95 1.32
C VAL A 172 16.56 24.53 1.73
N LEU A 173 16.52 25.73 2.33
CA LEU A 173 17.70 26.47 2.75
C LEU A 173 17.75 26.53 4.27
N LYS A 174 18.91 26.33 4.87
CA LYS A 174 19.10 26.49 6.31
C LYS A 174 18.94 27.96 6.69
N SER A 175 18.01 28.27 7.59
CA SER A 175 17.77 29.65 8.02
C SER A 175 19.02 30.22 8.69
N GLY A 176 19.38 31.46 8.34
CA GLY A 176 20.57 32.16 8.85
C GLY A 176 21.83 31.99 8.01
N THR A 177 22.09 30.82 7.40
CA THR A 177 23.25 30.60 6.52
C THR A 177 22.90 30.66 5.03
N GLY A 178 21.65 30.35 4.66
CA GLY A 178 21.23 30.24 3.26
C GLY A 178 21.77 29.00 2.54
N GLU A 179 22.40 28.08 3.28
CA GLU A 179 22.93 26.82 2.74
C GLU A 179 21.80 25.93 2.23
N GLN A 180 21.89 25.47 0.98
CA GLN A 180 20.91 24.53 0.42
C GLN A 180 21.16 23.12 0.94
N VAL A 181 20.22 22.61 1.73
CA VAL A 181 20.29 21.23 2.26
C VAL A 181 19.50 20.24 1.42
N PHE A 182 18.57 20.73 0.59
CA PHE A 182 17.79 19.89 -0.31
C PHE A 182 17.30 20.67 -1.54
N ALA A 183 17.19 19.97 -2.67
CA ALA A 183 16.44 20.42 -3.84
C ALA A 183 15.76 19.22 -4.52
N GLY A 184 14.54 19.40 -4.99
CA GLY A 184 13.75 18.37 -5.66
C GLY A 184 12.53 18.95 -6.36
N ALA A 185 11.69 18.08 -6.92
CA ALA A 185 10.40 18.45 -7.51
C ALA A 185 9.28 17.55 -6.98
N THR A 186 8.05 18.06 -6.95
CA THR A 186 6.88 17.26 -6.58
C THR A 186 6.53 16.21 -7.63
N ASP A 187 6.06 15.05 -7.17
CA ASP A 187 5.54 13.96 -8.00
C ASP A 187 4.13 14.27 -8.56
N LEU A 188 3.53 13.31 -9.28
CA LEU A 188 2.17 13.45 -9.81
C LEU A 188 1.10 13.65 -8.72
N GLY A 189 1.39 13.39 -7.44
CA GLY A 189 0.52 13.75 -6.32
C GLY A 189 0.70 15.13 -5.73
N GLY A 190 1.61 15.92 -6.30
CA GLY A 190 2.07 17.14 -5.69
C GLY A 190 2.89 16.91 -4.42
N GLU A 191 3.47 15.71 -4.23
CA GLU A 191 4.23 15.38 -3.02
C GLU A 191 5.74 15.33 -3.28
N LEU A 192 6.53 15.69 -2.28
CA LEU A 192 7.95 15.34 -2.21
C LEU A 192 8.33 15.03 -0.77
N THR A 193 9.33 14.17 -0.57
CA THR A 193 9.90 13.89 0.76
C THR A 193 11.28 14.50 0.86
N ILE A 194 11.42 15.45 1.78
CA ILE A 194 12.71 16.02 2.19
C ILE A 194 13.39 15.01 3.13
N PRO A 195 14.70 14.73 2.96
CA PRO A 195 15.49 13.92 3.88
C PRO A 195 15.42 14.40 5.33
N ALA A 196 15.98 13.61 6.25
CA ALA A 196 16.01 13.97 7.67
C ALA A 196 16.60 15.37 7.89
N LEU A 197 15.88 16.21 8.63
CA LEU A 197 16.33 17.54 9.03
C LEU A 197 16.62 17.56 10.54
N PRO A 198 17.78 18.07 10.99
CA PRO A 198 18.10 18.24 12.40
C PRO A 198 16.96 18.85 13.22
N SER A 199 16.61 18.20 14.34
CA SER A 199 15.55 18.69 15.23
C SER A 199 15.88 20.08 15.78
N GLY A 200 14.88 20.97 15.78
CA GLY A 200 15.00 22.35 16.25
C GLY A 200 15.66 23.32 15.28
N GLN A 201 16.26 22.86 14.18
CA GLN A 201 16.81 23.73 13.15
C GLN A 201 15.69 24.24 12.22
N SER A 202 15.69 25.55 11.96
CA SER A 202 14.75 26.19 11.02
C SER A 202 15.32 26.22 9.60
N TYR A 203 14.41 26.10 8.63
CA TYR A 203 14.69 26.09 7.20
C TYR A 203 13.66 26.92 6.43
N ASP A 204 14.14 27.66 5.43
CA ASP A 204 13.31 28.38 4.48
C ASP A 204 12.99 27.48 3.28
N VAL A 205 11.71 27.37 2.92
CA VAL A 205 11.24 26.55 1.80
C VAL A 205 10.88 27.46 0.63
N GLN A 206 11.67 27.37 -0.43
CA GLN A 206 11.45 28.12 -1.67
C GLN A 206 10.82 27.22 -2.71
N CYS A 207 9.72 27.67 -3.30
CA CYS A 207 9.04 26.97 -4.38
C CYS A 207 9.12 27.78 -5.68
N SER A 208 9.22 27.08 -6.79
CA SER A 208 9.09 27.66 -8.11
C SER A 208 8.35 26.73 -9.05
N SER A 209 7.66 27.30 -10.03
CA SER A 209 7.07 26.54 -11.11
C SER A 209 8.14 25.75 -11.88
N PRO A 210 7.75 24.79 -12.75
CA PRO A 210 8.71 24.07 -13.60
C PRO A 210 9.54 25.01 -14.50
N GLN A 211 9.04 26.23 -14.76
CA GLN A 211 9.70 27.26 -15.56
C GLN A 211 10.59 28.19 -14.73
N GLY A 212 10.74 27.93 -13.42
CA GLY A 212 11.57 28.72 -12.51
C GLY A 212 10.89 30.00 -12.00
N ILE A 213 9.58 30.14 -12.15
CA ILE A 213 8.85 31.29 -11.62
C ILE A 213 8.66 31.10 -10.12
N PRO A 214 9.12 32.02 -9.25
CA PRO A 214 8.95 31.90 -7.81
C PRO A 214 7.47 31.86 -7.41
N LEU A 215 7.13 30.97 -6.48
CA LEU A 215 5.78 30.82 -5.93
C LEU A 215 5.76 31.27 -4.47
N GLY A 216 4.70 31.96 -4.07
CA GLY A 216 4.43 32.32 -2.68
C GLY A 216 3.80 31.16 -1.90
N GLY A 217 3.81 31.24 -0.57
CA GLY A 217 3.05 30.32 0.31
C GLY A 217 3.78 29.06 0.77
N CYS A 218 5.04 28.85 0.38
CA CYS A 218 5.84 27.71 0.85
C CYS A 218 6.50 27.89 2.22
N GLY A 219 6.79 29.13 2.63
CA GLY A 219 7.11 29.48 4.01
C GLY A 219 8.40 28.87 4.57
N ALA A 220 8.37 28.50 5.85
CA ALA A 220 9.49 27.91 6.57
C ALA A 220 9.04 26.66 7.33
N ILE A 221 9.97 25.75 7.58
CA ILE A 221 9.77 24.52 8.35
C ILE A 221 10.83 24.41 9.44
N THR A 222 10.52 23.70 10.52
CA THR A 222 11.47 23.40 11.60
C THR A 222 11.61 21.89 11.71
N GLY A 223 12.85 21.40 11.67
CA GLY A 223 13.13 19.98 11.82
C GLY A 223 12.61 19.44 13.17
N SER A 224 12.24 18.17 13.18
CA SER A 224 11.70 17.47 14.35
C SER A 224 12.29 16.06 14.46
N SER A 225 12.23 15.48 15.66
CA SER A 225 12.53 14.07 15.91
C SER A 225 11.42 13.12 15.42
N THR A 226 10.30 13.66 14.94
CA THR A 226 9.22 12.91 14.28
C THR A 226 8.98 13.42 12.87
N ALA A 227 8.66 12.52 11.95
CA ALA A 227 8.41 12.86 10.56
C ALA A 227 7.12 13.67 10.41
N GLN A 228 7.16 14.67 9.53
CA GLN A 228 6.08 15.66 9.41
C GLN A 228 5.48 15.64 8.00
N GLY A 229 4.16 15.53 7.92
CA GLY A 229 3.41 15.76 6.68
C GLY A 229 2.82 17.16 6.68
N LEU A 230 3.19 18.00 5.70
CA LEU A 230 2.74 19.38 5.59
C LEU A 230 2.07 19.61 4.25
N THR A 231 0.88 20.20 4.25
CA THR A 231 0.20 20.65 3.03
C THR A 231 0.38 22.16 2.89
N LEU A 232 1.06 22.59 1.83
CA LEU A 232 1.37 23.99 1.55
C LEU A 232 0.57 24.48 0.34
N ALA A 233 -0.01 25.67 0.47
CA ALA A 233 -0.74 26.32 -0.61
C ALA A 233 0.22 27.23 -1.39
N ALA A 234 0.60 26.82 -2.60
CA ALA A 234 1.47 27.59 -3.45
C ALA A 234 0.65 28.51 -4.38
N SER A 235 1.04 29.78 -4.43
CA SER A 235 0.35 30.79 -5.24
C SER A 235 1.32 31.45 -6.23
N PRO A 236 0.86 31.75 -7.46
CA PRO A 236 1.65 32.54 -8.40
C PRO A 236 1.88 33.96 -7.88
N PRO A 237 2.92 34.67 -8.36
CA PRO A 237 3.22 36.02 -7.93
C PRO A 237 2.17 37.02 -8.46
N THR A 238 1.45 37.68 -7.57
CA THR A 238 0.52 38.78 -7.91
C THR A 238 1.26 40.12 -7.98
N PRO A 239 0.92 41.04 -8.91
CA PRO A 239 -0.20 41.01 -9.86
C PRO A 239 0.19 40.59 -11.30
N ALA A 240 1.38 40.03 -11.52
CA ALA A 240 1.93 39.83 -12.87
C ALA A 240 1.19 38.77 -13.73
N ARG A 241 0.23 38.02 -13.16
CA ARG A 241 -0.46 36.90 -13.81
C ARG A 241 -1.96 36.98 -13.57
N ASN A 242 -2.70 37.09 -14.66
CA ASN A 242 -4.12 37.39 -14.65
C ASN A 242 -4.97 36.19 -15.14
N LEU A 243 -4.45 35.32 -16.02
CA LEU A 243 -5.07 34.03 -16.26
C LEU A 243 -4.79 33.10 -15.08
N LEU A 244 -5.84 32.66 -14.40
CA LEU A 244 -5.81 31.64 -13.35
C LEU A 244 -6.78 30.52 -13.75
N LEU A 245 -6.27 29.45 -14.34
CA LEU A 245 -7.07 28.35 -14.87
C LEU A 245 -6.89 27.11 -13.97
N PHE A 246 -7.96 26.36 -13.77
CA PHE A 246 -7.90 25.02 -13.18
C PHE A 246 -8.92 24.11 -13.85
N GLY A 247 -8.80 22.81 -13.63
CA GLY A 247 -9.84 21.88 -14.08
C GLY A 247 -9.40 20.43 -14.00
N HIS A 248 -10.19 19.57 -14.63
CA HIS A 248 -10.03 18.12 -14.59
C HIS A 248 -9.94 17.52 -16.00
N ILE A 249 -9.04 16.57 -16.19
CA ILE A 249 -8.91 15.75 -17.39
C ILE A 249 -9.21 14.29 -17.01
N GLY A 250 -10.36 13.80 -17.46
CA GLY A 250 -10.84 12.44 -17.20
C GLY A 250 -11.01 11.62 -18.48
N LEU A 251 -11.24 10.32 -18.30
CA LEU A 251 -11.64 9.36 -19.32
C LEU A 251 -13.18 9.19 -19.33
N ALA A 252 -13.74 8.63 -20.40
CA ALA A 252 -15.18 8.46 -20.56
C ALA A 252 -15.81 7.51 -19.53
N ASP A 253 -15.02 6.56 -19.01
CA ASP A 253 -15.41 5.61 -17.96
C ASP A 253 -15.31 6.21 -16.54
N GLY A 254 -14.88 7.47 -16.41
CA GLY A 254 -14.63 8.15 -15.13
C GLY A 254 -13.20 8.02 -14.61
N GLY A 255 -12.36 7.19 -15.23
CA GLY A 255 -10.95 7.07 -14.90
C GLY A 255 -10.15 8.33 -15.20
N VAL A 256 -8.86 8.31 -14.86
CA VAL A 256 -7.92 9.38 -15.22
C VAL A 256 -6.99 8.92 -16.33
N CYS A 257 -6.57 9.86 -17.17
CA CYS A 257 -5.53 9.58 -18.15
C CYS A 257 -4.20 9.31 -17.47
N GLY A 258 -3.61 8.16 -17.76
CA GLY A 258 -2.27 7.77 -17.34
C GLY A 258 -2.24 6.82 -16.15
N VAL A 259 -1.04 6.58 -15.63
CA VAL A 259 -0.77 5.66 -14.53
C VAL A 259 0.50 6.08 -13.80
N GLU A 260 0.55 5.91 -12.47
CA GLU A 260 1.78 5.96 -11.68
C GLU A 260 2.01 4.56 -11.08
N ASN A 261 2.96 3.80 -11.64
CA ASN A 261 3.27 2.45 -11.18
C ASN A 261 4.77 2.26 -10.97
N ARG A 262 5.19 2.26 -9.70
CA ARG A 262 6.60 2.15 -9.30
C ARG A 262 7.20 0.76 -9.41
N PHE A 263 6.36 -0.29 -9.44
CA PHE A 263 6.85 -1.65 -9.65
C PHE A 263 7.23 -1.88 -11.11
N PHE A 264 6.43 -1.35 -12.04
CA PHE A 264 6.75 -1.36 -13.46
C PHE A 264 7.77 -0.29 -13.84
N GLY A 265 7.84 0.81 -13.08
CA GLY A 265 8.64 1.99 -13.40
C GLY A 265 7.98 2.82 -14.51
N VAL A 266 6.65 2.84 -14.54
CA VAL A 266 5.85 3.53 -15.55
C VAL A 266 5.14 4.71 -14.90
N GLU A 267 5.33 5.89 -15.49
CA GLU A 267 4.62 7.10 -15.12
C GLU A 267 4.12 7.76 -16.40
N SER A 268 2.80 7.91 -16.52
CA SER A 268 2.12 8.58 -17.63
C SER A 268 1.03 9.47 -17.05
N SER A 269 0.84 10.66 -17.63
CA SER A 269 -0.27 11.55 -17.29
C SER A 269 -0.63 12.46 -18.47
N ALA A 270 -1.85 12.99 -18.46
CA ALA A 270 -2.23 14.02 -19.42
C ALA A 270 -1.41 15.31 -19.22
N THR A 271 -1.36 16.14 -20.25
CA THR A 271 -0.81 17.50 -20.18
C THR A 271 -1.82 18.51 -20.71
N VAL A 272 -1.78 19.71 -20.13
CA VAL A 272 -2.54 20.88 -20.58
C VAL A 272 -1.58 21.99 -20.95
N GLN A 273 -1.75 22.54 -22.14
CA GLN A 273 -0.96 23.66 -22.66
C GLN A 273 -1.87 24.77 -23.16
N ILE A 274 -1.63 26.01 -22.72
CA ILE A 274 -2.41 27.15 -23.19
C ILE A 274 -1.77 27.69 -24.47
N LEU A 275 -2.61 27.97 -25.46
CA LEU A 275 -2.25 28.52 -26.75
C LEU A 275 -2.98 29.85 -26.98
N GLN A 276 -2.42 30.70 -27.83
CA GLN A 276 -3.11 31.86 -28.37
C GLN A 276 -4.14 31.43 -29.43
N ALA A 277 -4.98 32.38 -29.87
CA ALA A 277 -5.99 32.15 -30.91
C ALA A 277 -5.42 31.57 -32.21
N ASP A 278 -4.21 32.01 -32.59
CA ASP A 278 -3.46 31.57 -33.77
C ASP A 278 -2.82 30.17 -33.61
N GLY A 279 -2.93 29.56 -32.43
CA GLY A 279 -2.37 28.24 -32.12
C GLY A 279 -0.92 28.27 -31.62
N SER A 280 -0.29 29.44 -31.50
CA SER A 280 1.04 29.57 -30.89
C SER A 280 1.00 29.25 -29.39
N SER A 281 2.04 28.58 -28.89
CA SER A 281 2.15 28.19 -27.49
C SER A 281 2.32 29.42 -26.59
N LEU A 282 1.44 29.59 -25.61
CA LEU A 282 1.54 30.61 -24.58
C LEU A 282 2.22 30.09 -23.30
N THR A 283 1.91 28.85 -22.91
CA THR A 283 2.58 28.16 -21.80
C THR A 283 3.33 26.94 -22.33
N PRO A 284 4.30 26.38 -21.58
CA PRO A 284 4.70 24.99 -21.80
C PRO A 284 3.55 24.03 -21.43
N PRO A 285 3.61 22.76 -21.85
CA PRO A 285 2.72 21.73 -21.33
C PRO A 285 2.93 21.53 -19.83
N LEU A 286 1.84 21.56 -19.06
CA LEU A 286 1.84 21.24 -17.63
C LEU A 286 1.22 19.85 -17.42
N ARG A 287 1.82 19.03 -16.57
CA ARG A 287 1.28 17.72 -16.25
C ARG A 287 0.02 17.84 -15.39
N VAL A 288 -0.96 17.03 -15.74
CA VAL A 288 -2.14 16.76 -14.94
C VAL A 288 -1.71 15.82 -13.81
N ASN A 289 -2.16 16.10 -12.59
CA ASN A 289 -1.79 15.32 -11.42
C ASN A 289 -2.45 13.93 -11.43
N ARG A 290 -2.07 13.03 -10.52
CA ARG A 290 -2.68 11.68 -10.39
C ARG A 290 -4.18 11.71 -10.08
N PHE A 291 -4.70 12.87 -9.71
CA PHE A 291 -6.11 13.11 -9.49
C PHE A 291 -6.88 13.54 -10.76
N GLY A 292 -6.20 13.60 -11.91
CA GLY A 292 -6.79 14.17 -13.12
C GLY A 292 -6.91 15.69 -13.07
N ASP A 293 -6.43 16.36 -12.02
CA ASP A 293 -6.58 17.80 -11.85
C ASP A 293 -5.34 18.56 -12.26
N TYR A 294 -5.53 19.80 -12.70
CA TYR A 294 -4.43 20.68 -13.07
C TYR A 294 -4.76 22.15 -12.73
N ALA A 295 -3.71 22.96 -12.56
CA ALA A 295 -3.82 24.41 -12.44
C ALA A 295 -2.74 25.08 -13.29
N VAL A 296 -3.11 26.15 -13.98
CA VAL A 296 -2.21 26.93 -14.85
C VAL A 296 -2.40 28.40 -14.60
N ASP A 297 -1.29 29.13 -14.55
CA ASP A 297 -1.27 30.58 -14.52
C ASP A 297 -0.45 31.17 -15.68
N ALA A 298 -0.91 32.29 -16.22
CA ALA A 298 -0.18 33.03 -17.26
C ALA A 298 -0.52 34.52 -17.26
N ALA A 299 0.38 35.31 -17.84
CA ALA A 299 0.12 36.71 -18.18
C ALA A 299 -0.51 36.76 -19.58
N VAL A 300 -1.70 37.33 -19.70
CA VAL A 300 -2.47 37.37 -20.96
C VAL A 300 -3.15 38.72 -21.14
N VAL A 301 -3.47 39.07 -22.39
CA VAL A 301 -4.38 40.17 -22.66
C VAL A 301 -5.75 39.82 -22.05
N VAL A 302 -6.35 40.77 -21.33
CA VAL A 302 -7.57 40.57 -20.51
C VAL A 302 -8.68 39.83 -21.26
N ASN A 303 -8.94 40.19 -22.52
CA ASN A 303 -9.99 39.59 -23.34
C ASN A 303 -9.41 38.73 -24.49
N ALA A 304 -8.24 38.13 -24.28
CA ALA A 304 -7.63 37.26 -25.28
C ALA A 304 -8.54 36.05 -25.59
N LYS A 305 -8.66 35.72 -26.87
CA LYS A 305 -9.18 34.42 -27.28
C LYS A 305 -8.04 33.40 -27.13
N LEU A 306 -8.21 32.47 -26.21
CA LEU A 306 -7.20 31.46 -25.87
C LEU A 306 -7.73 30.06 -26.17
N LYS A 307 -6.82 29.12 -26.35
CA LYS A 307 -7.10 27.70 -26.54
C LYS A 307 -6.35 26.87 -25.52
N ALA A 308 -6.86 25.69 -25.20
CA ALA A 308 -6.14 24.67 -24.45
C ALA A 308 -5.86 23.48 -25.38
N ARG A 309 -4.60 23.07 -25.47
CA ARG A 309 -4.20 21.78 -26.01
C ARG A 309 -4.16 20.78 -24.86
N VAL A 310 -4.97 19.73 -24.97
CA VAL A 310 -4.93 18.58 -24.07
C VAL A 310 -4.26 17.44 -24.81
N THR A 311 -3.21 16.87 -24.23
CA THR A 311 -2.50 15.71 -24.78
C THR A 311 -2.43 14.61 -23.73
N CYS A 312 -2.77 13.39 -24.13
CA CYS A 312 -2.74 12.19 -23.32
C CYS A 312 -2.26 11.05 -24.22
N GLU A 313 -0.97 10.73 -24.16
CA GLU A 313 -0.33 9.77 -25.07
C GLU A 313 -0.60 10.13 -26.54
N SER A 314 -1.23 9.24 -27.32
CA SER A 314 -1.56 9.52 -28.72
C SER A 314 -2.77 10.45 -28.89
N TYR A 315 -3.60 10.62 -27.85
CA TYR A 315 -4.73 11.55 -27.90
C TYR A 315 -4.23 12.99 -27.81
N THR A 316 -4.63 13.84 -28.76
CA THR A 316 -4.40 15.29 -28.70
C THR A 316 -5.60 16.03 -29.27
N THR A 317 -6.05 17.05 -28.55
CA THR A 317 -7.12 17.96 -28.98
C THR A 317 -6.79 19.40 -28.62
N VAL A 318 -7.37 20.34 -29.37
CA VAL A 318 -7.27 21.78 -29.10
C VAL A 318 -8.66 22.36 -29.00
N ILE A 319 -8.97 23.00 -27.87
CA ILE A 319 -10.31 23.45 -27.50
C ILE A 319 -10.24 24.94 -27.14
N ASP A 320 -11.23 25.73 -27.58
CA ASP A 320 -11.32 27.14 -27.19
C ASP A 320 -11.64 27.27 -25.69
N LEU A 321 -10.92 28.15 -24.99
CA LEU A 321 -11.17 28.43 -23.58
C LEU A 321 -12.37 29.38 -23.39
N PRO A 322 -13.16 29.20 -22.32
CA PRO A 322 -14.19 30.16 -21.98
C PRO A 322 -13.55 31.52 -21.62
N THR A 323 -14.06 32.59 -22.22
CA THR A 323 -13.67 33.95 -21.86
C THR A 323 -14.67 34.46 -20.80
N PRO A 324 -14.25 34.72 -19.55
CA PRO A 324 -15.16 35.22 -18.53
C PRO A 324 -15.70 36.61 -18.87
N ALA A 325 -16.84 36.99 -18.28
CA ALA A 325 -17.50 38.28 -18.58
C ALA A 325 -16.60 39.52 -18.34
N ASN A 326 -15.69 39.45 -17.37
CA ASN A 326 -14.72 40.50 -17.06
C ASN A 326 -13.33 40.23 -17.66
N GLY A 327 -13.25 39.33 -18.65
CA GLY A 327 -12.00 38.77 -19.15
C GLY A 327 -11.27 37.96 -18.06
N TYR A 328 -9.97 37.75 -18.26
CA TYR A 328 -9.10 37.10 -17.28
C TYR A 328 -8.64 38.09 -16.19
N LEU A 329 -9.52 38.97 -15.73
CA LEU A 329 -9.32 39.76 -14.52
C LEU A 329 -10.30 39.22 -13.47
N GLY A 330 -9.79 38.61 -12.40
CA GLY A 330 -10.62 38.19 -11.27
C GLY A 330 -10.46 36.72 -10.88
N ALA A 331 -11.59 36.05 -10.66
CA ALA A 331 -11.65 34.72 -10.06
C ALA A 331 -11.05 33.64 -10.98
N PRO A 332 -10.55 32.52 -10.41
CA PRO A 332 -10.10 31.38 -11.18
C PRO A 332 -11.19 30.85 -12.11
N VAL A 333 -10.79 30.46 -13.32
CA VAL A 333 -11.65 29.91 -14.37
C VAL A 333 -11.52 28.40 -14.35
N GLU A 334 -12.64 27.69 -14.33
CA GLU A 334 -12.66 26.24 -14.51
C GLU A 334 -12.70 25.88 -16.00
N PHE A 335 -11.88 24.91 -16.41
CA PHE A 335 -11.94 24.25 -17.70
C PHE A 335 -11.62 22.76 -17.56
N SER A 336 -12.64 21.91 -17.68
CA SER A 336 -12.50 20.46 -17.60
C SER A 336 -12.77 19.80 -18.95
N HIS A 337 -12.13 18.67 -19.22
CA HIS A 337 -12.27 17.92 -20.48
C HIS A 337 -12.35 16.41 -20.22
N VAL A 338 -13.23 15.73 -20.97
CA VAL A 338 -13.36 14.27 -20.94
C VAL A 338 -12.84 13.72 -22.25
N ILE A 339 -11.80 12.90 -22.17
CA ILE A 339 -11.25 12.16 -23.30
C ILE A 339 -12.24 11.04 -23.65
N PRO A 340 -12.67 10.93 -24.92
CA PRO A 340 -13.58 9.89 -25.38
C PRO A 340 -12.83 8.55 -25.54
N ASN A 341 -12.32 8.03 -24.42
CA ASN A 341 -11.61 6.77 -24.31
C ASN A 341 -11.99 6.11 -22.98
N ASN A 342 -12.10 4.78 -22.95
CA ASN A 342 -12.34 3.99 -21.75
C ASN A 342 -11.09 3.16 -21.43
N ARG A 343 -10.84 2.85 -20.16
CA ARG A 343 -9.70 1.99 -19.81
C ARG A 343 -9.88 0.59 -20.43
N PRO A 344 -8.77 -0.07 -20.82
CA PRO A 344 -8.83 -1.45 -21.29
C PRO A 344 -9.31 -2.38 -20.18
N GLY A 345 -10.09 -3.39 -20.57
CA GLY A 345 -10.51 -4.48 -19.69
C GLY A 345 -9.59 -5.70 -19.81
N LEU A 346 -9.54 -6.50 -18.75
CA LEU A 346 -8.90 -7.81 -18.77
C LEU A 346 -9.95 -8.91 -18.75
N VAL A 347 -9.96 -9.75 -19.79
CA VAL A 347 -10.92 -10.85 -19.94
C VAL A 347 -10.41 -12.09 -19.22
N LYS A 348 -9.14 -12.44 -19.47
CA LYS A 348 -8.54 -13.67 -18.94
C LYS A 348 -7.03 -13.54 -18.86
N MET A 349 -6.44 -14.16 -17.85
CA MET A 349 -5.01 -14.38 -17.74
C MET A 349 -4.80 -15.81 -17.28
N VAL A 350 -3.88 -16.54 -17.91
CA VAL A 350 -3.57 -17.94 -17.59
C VAL A 350 -2.08 -18.20 -17.66
N ALA A 351 -1.64 -19.15 -16.83
CA ALA A 351 -0.29 -19.68 -16.85
C ALA A 351 -0.37 -21.18 -17.11
N ASN A 352 0.26 -21.67 -18.17
CA ASN A 352 0.27 -23.10 -18.53
C ASN A 352 1.68 -23.66 -18.41
N GLY A 353 1.80 -24.85 -17.84
CA GLY A 353 3.05 -25.60 -17.86
C GLY A 353 3.33 -26.22 -19.24
N PRO A 354 4.53 -26.78 -19.43
CA PRO A 354 4.87 -27.50 -20.67
C PRO A 354 4.02 -28.78 -20.83
N ASP A 355 3.43 -29.26 -19.75
CA ASP A 355 2.46 -30.35 -19.67
C ASP A 355 1.04 -29.94 -20.09
N GLY A 356 0.82 -28.66 -20.41
CA GLY A 356 -0.48 -28.12 -20.84
C GLY A 356 -1.45 -27.83 -19.70
N ASN A 357 -1.10 -28.18 -18.46
CA ASN A 357 -1.93 -27.93 -17.29
C ASN A 357 -1.84 -26.46 -16.86
N VAL A 358 -2.97 -25.90 -16.42
CA VAL A 358 -3.02 -24.58 -15.79
C VAL A 358 -2.27 -24.63 -14.46
N ARG A 359 -1.37 -23.69 -14.26
CA ARG A 359 -0.57 -23.52 -13.05
C ARG A 359 -1.11 -22.33 -12.28
N GLY A 360 -1.72 -22.53 -11.12
CA GLY A 360 -2.14 -21.42 -10.26
C GLY A 360 -3.37 -20.66 -10.79
N GLN A 361 -3.49 -19.38 -10.43
CA GLN A 361 -4.72 -18.60 -10.64
C GLN A 361 -4.50 -17.09 -10.66
N MET A 362 -5.44 -16.36 -11.26
CA MET A 362 -5.49 -14.89 -11.14
C MET A 362 -5.73 -14.51 -9.68
N VAL A 363 -5.02 -13.46 -9.22
CA VAL A 363 -5.32 -12.84 -7.94
C VAL A 363 -6.38 -11.77 -8.20
N VAL A 364 -7.62 -12.08 -7.82
CA VAL A 364 -8.76 -11.17 -7.99
C VAL A 364 -9.33 -10.79 -6.63
N PRO A 365 -9.88 -9.57 -6.47
CA PRO A 365 -10.59 -9.21 -5.27
C PRO A 365 -11.74 -10.19 -4.98
N VAL A 366 -12.01 -10.42 -3.69
CA VAL A 366 -13.15 -11.25 -3.27
C VAL A 366 -14.44 -10.62 -3.78
N GLY A 367 -15.26 -11.39 -4.49
CA GLY A 367 -16.51 -10.89 -5.08
C GLY A 367 -17.42 -10.22 -4.04
N GLY A 368 -17.91 -9.02 -4.35
CA GLY A 368 -18.76 -8.24 -3.44
C GLY A 368 -18.05 -7.61 -2.25
N SER A 369 -16.70 -7.63 -2.22
CA SER A 369 -15.91 -6.85 -1.28
C SER A 369 -16.08 -5.35 -1.54
N PHE A 370 -15.99 -4.57 -0.47
CA PHE A 370 -16.18 -3.12 -0.53
C PHE A 370 -15.07 -2.46 -1.35
N SER A 371 -13.83 -2.94 -1.18
CA SER A 371 -12.64 -2.40 -1.81
C SER A 371 -12.65 -2.49 -3.33
N ILE A 372 -13.45 -3.35 -3.96
CA ILE A 372 -13.58 -3.41 -5.44
C ILE A 372 -13.99 -2.05 -6.02
N ALA A 373 -14.86 -1.32 -5.33
CA ALA A 373 -15.31 0.00 -5.78
C ALA A 373 -14.27 1.11 -5.53
N LEU A 374 -13.18 0.79 -4.82
CA LEU A 374 -12.14 1.76 -4.55
C LEU A 374 -11.15 1.83 -5.72
N PRO A 375 -10.92 3.03 -6.27
CA PRO A 375 -10.29 3.18 -7.57
C PRO A 375 -8.77 2.96 -7.58
N ARG A 376 -8.11 2.86 -6.41
CA ARG A 376 -6.65 3.01 -6.34
C ARG A 376 -5.95 1.94 -5.51
N ALA A 377 -4.88 1.42 -6.08
CA ALA A 377 -3.99 0.46 -5.43
C ALA A 377 -3.11 1.09 -4.33
N ASP A 378 -2.90 2.42 -4.36
CA ASP A 378 -2.04 3.17 -3.44
C ASP A 378 -2.77 3.66 -2.17
N GLN A 379 -3.95 3.12 -1.84
CA GLN A 379 -4.72 3.50 -0.65
C GLN A 379 -4.37 2.70 0.61
N PHE A 380 -3.85 1.49 0.45
CA PHE A 380 -3.58 0.56 1.55
C PHE A 380 -2.07 0.42 1.74
N LEU A 381 -1.63 0.27 3.00
CA LEU A 381 -0.22 0.11 3.38
C LEU A 381 0.75 1.19 2.86
N THR A 382 0.23 2.37 2.51
CA THR A 382 0.94 3.49 1.86
C THR A 382 0.63 4.83 2.52
N TYR A 383 -0.04 4.85 3.68
CA TYR A 383 -0.40 6.06 4.43
C TYR A 383 0.75 7.06 4.60
N LYS A 384 1.91 6.49 4.96
CA LYS A 384 3.13 7.24 5.19
C LYS A 384 3.76 7.71 3.87
N GLY A 385 3.26 7.24 2.73
CA GLY A 385 3.78 7.39 1.39
C GLY A 385 4.30 6.04 0.86
N ALA A 386 4.53 5.97 -0.45
CA ALA A 386 5.15 4.81 -1.07
C ALA A 386 6.68 5.00 -1.17
N ASP A 387 7.44 3.96 -0.85
CA ASP A 387 8.90 3.97 -0.96
C ASP A 387 9.37 3.68 -2.39
N THR A 388 10.69 3.59 -2.58
CA THR A 388 11.33 3.21 -3.83
C THR A 388 12.21 1.97 -3.66
N ARG A 389 12.58 1.36 -4.79
CA ARG A 389 13.53 0.25 -4.82
C ARG A 389 14.88 0.63 -4.21
N LEU A 390 15.37 1.85 -4.50
CA LEU A 390 16.63 2.35 -3.96
C LEU A 390 16.52 2.64 -2.45
N GLY A 391 15.41 3.21 -2.00
CA GLY A 391 15.12 3.40 -0.57
C GLY A 391 15.14 2.07 0.20
N ALA A 392 14.48 1.04 -0.33
CA ALA A 392 14.47 -0.30 0.25
C ALA A 392 15.87 -0.92 0.33
N CYS A 393 16.67 -0.82 -0.73
CA CYS A 393 18.02 -1.35 -0.74
C CYS A 393 18.90 -0.62 0.28
N ASN A 394 18.84 0.72 0.31
CA ASN A 394 19.59 1.53 1.27
C ASN A 394 19.17 1.28 2.72
N TYR A 395 17.88 1.00 2.96
CA TYR A 395 17.41 0.56 4.27
C TYR A 395 18.12 -0.72 4.69
N TYR A 396 18.13 -1.77 3.87
CA TYR A 396 18.83 -3.02 4.19
C TYR A 396 20.35 -2.86 4.32
N ARG A 397 20.96 -2.04 3.47
CA ARG A 397 22.39 -1.72 3.56
C ARG A 397 22.74 -1.04 4.88
N SER A 398 21.86 -0.18 5.39
CA SER A 398 22.12 0.62 6.60
C SER A 398 22.29 -0.20 7.89
N PHE A 399 21.86 -1.47 7.90
CA PHE A 399 22.09 -2.41 9.00
C PHE A 399 22.74 -3.73 8.59
N GLY A 400 23.33 -3.80 7.39
CA GLY A 400 24.18 -4.94 6.98
C GLY A 400 23.43 -6.16 6.42
N ALA A 401 22.16 -6.03 6.06
CA ALA A 401 21.44 -7.10 5.35
C ALA A 401 21.85 -7.21 3.87
N VAL A 402 22.44 -6.14 3.32
CA VAL A 402 23.00 -6.09 1.96
C VAL A 402 24.35 -5.41 2.01
N LYS A 403 25.31 -5.89 1.21
CA LYS A 403 26.65 -5.31 1.09
C LYS A 403 26.61 -3.95 0.39
N ASP A 404 25.97 -3.85 -0.78
CA ASP A 404 25.88 -2.59 -1.52
C ASP A 404 24.66 -2.50 -2.45
N CYS A 405 24.35 -1.28 -2.88
CA CYS A 405 23.20 -0.94 -3.74
C CYS A 405 23.66 -0.16 -4.97
N ASP A 406 23.22 -0.55 -6.16
CA ASP A 406 23.44 0.28 -7.36
C ASP A 406 22.45 1.47 -7.44
N ALA A 407 22.65 2.35 -8.41
CA ALA A 407 21.81 3.54 -8.60
C ALA A 407 20.34 3.22 -8.93
N GLN A 408 20.03 2.01 -9.38
CA GLN A 408 18.67 1.53 -9.65
C GLN A 408 18.06 0.82 -8.43
N GLY A 409 18.81 0.68 -7.34
CA GLY A 409 18.39 -0.02 -6.13
C GLY A 409 18.51 -1.54 -6.24
N ASN A 410 19.30 -2.08 -7.16
CA ASN A 410 19.60 -3.52 -7.16
C ASN A 410 20.60 -3.83 -6.03
N MET A 411 20.31 -4.87 -5.28
CA MET A 411 21.17 -5.37 -4.19
C MET A 411 22.37 -6.13 -4.76
N SER A 412 23.54 -5.93 -4.17
CA SER A 412 24.70 -6.80 -4.33
C SER A 412 25.10 -7.38 -2.97
N GLY A 413 25.31 -8.71 -2.92
CA GLY A 413 25.61 -9.42 -1.67
C GLY A 413 24.51 -9.25 -0.62
N ALA A 414 23.38 -9.94 -0.78
CA ALA A 414 22.29 -9.95 0.20
C ALA A 414 22.35 -11.20 1.09
N ILE A 415 21.97 -11.07 2.36
CA ILE A 415 21.81 -12.22 3.25
C ILE A 415 20.58 -13.06 2.86
N THR A 416 20.58 -14.32 3.25
CA THR A 416 19.40 -15.20 3.16
C THR A 416 18.65 -15.30 4.48
N LEU A 417 17.43 -15.86 4.46
CA LEU A 417 16.69 -16.18 5.69
C LEU A 417 17.49 -17.11 6.60
N GLU A 418 18.26 -18.05 6.03
CA GLU A 418 19.07 -18.98 6.81
C GLU A 418 20.30 -18.31 7.44
N ASP A 419 20.89 -17.30 6.79
CA ASP A 419 21.93 -16.46 7.40
C ASP A 419 21.36 -15.70 8.61
N TRP A 420 20.18 -15.10 8.44
CA TRP A 420 19.50 -14.38 9.51
C TRP A 420 19.13 -15.32 10.68
N LYS A 421 18.57 -16.51 10.42
CA LYS A 421 18.28 -17.51 11.45
C LYS A 421 19.54 -17.98 12.19
N ARG A 422 20.68 -18.10 11.51
CA ARG A 422 21.97 -18.47 12.11
C ARG A 422 22.48 -17.41 13.09
N GLU A 423 22.35 -16.14 12.72
CA GLU A 423 22.71 -15.02 13.59
C GLU A 423 21.85 -15.01 14.84
N HIS A 424 20.53 -15.15 14.67
CA HIS A 424 19.55 -15.08 15.77
C HIS A 424 19.29 -16.39 16.52
N LYS A 425 20.05 -17.46 16.22
CA LYS A 425 19.95 -18.76 16.91
C LYS A 425 18.54 -19.36 16.82
N PHE A 426 18.01 -19.46 15.61
CA PHE A 426 16.79 -20.23 15.34
C PHE A 426 17.08 -21.65 14.84
N GLY A 427 16.11 -22.55 15.02
CA GLY A 427 16.11 -23.92 14.52
C GLY A 427 17.33 -24.71 14.98
N SER A 428 18.08 -25.24 14.01
CA SER A 428 19.32 -25.99 14.27
C SER A 428 20.42 -25.15 14.94
N TYR A 429 20.30 -23.82 14.97
CA TYR A 429 21.28 -22.92 15.54
C TYR A 429 20.97 -22.49 16.97
N LYS A 430 19.87 -23.00 17.57
CA LYS A 430 19.34 -22.49 18.84
C LYS A 430 20.31 -22.45 20.01
N ALA A 431 21.33 -23.32 20.04
CA ALA A 431 22.38 -23.29 21.06
C ALA A 431 21.84 -23.22 22.51
N GLY A 432 20.70 -23.86 22.78
CA GLY A 432 20.02 -23.85 24.08
C GLY A 432 19.00 -22.73 24.30
N ASN A 433 18.91 -21.74 23.39
CA ASN A 433 17.88 -20.71 23.44
C ASN A 433 16.49 -21.30 23.24
N GLU A 434 15.52 -20.73 23.95
CA GLU A 434 14.13 -21.11 23.82
C GLU A 434 13.49 -20.47 22.58
N GLU A 435 12.73 -21.27 21.84
CA GLU A 435 11.89 -20.79 20.75
C GLU A 435 10.43 -20.90 21.15
N VAL A 436 9.68 -19.82 20.92
CA VAL A 436 8.24 -19.76 21.13
C VAL A 436 7.58 -19.71 19.77
N SER A 437 6.57 -20.54 19.52
CA SER A 437 5.89 -20.58 18.23
C SER A 437 4.38 -20.66 18.34
N ALA A 438 3.70 -20.11 17.35
CA ALA A 438 2.25 -20.21 17.18
C ALA A 438 1.89 -20.23 15.69
N THR A 439 0.88 -21.02 15.32
CA THR A 439 0.30 -21.09 13.98
C THR A 439 -1.18 -20.76 14.04
N TYR A 440 -1.58 -19.69 13.36
CA TYR A 440 -2.94 -19.14 13.39
C TYR A 440 -3.24 -18.41 12.07
N VAL A 441 -4.51 -18.20 11.77
CA VAL A 441 -4.92 -17.28 10.70
C VAL A 441 -5.13 -15.91 11.32
N ASN A 442 -4.38 -14.90 10.87
CA ASN A 442 -4.71 -13.52 11.19
C ASN A 442 -5.71 -13.00 10.16
N GLN A 443 -6.98 -13.10 10.50
CA GLN A 443 -8.07 -12.86 9.57
C GLN A 443 -8.37 -11.36 9.41
N ARG A 444 -7.94 -10.49 10.34
CA ARG A 444 -8.25 -9.05 10.32
C ARG A 444 -7.17 -8.19 9.69
N ASP A 445 -5.90 -8.57 9.81
CA ASP A 445 -4.82 -7.79 9.22
C ASP A 445 -4.72 -8.10 7.73
N LEU A 446 -4.30 -9.32 7.35
CA LEU A 446 -3.99 -9.65 5.95
C LEU A 446 -4.67 -10.93 5.45
N ASN A 447 -5.45 -11.61 6.30
CA ASN A 447 -6.00 -12.94 6.03
C ASN A 447 -4.94 -13.96 5.60
N LEU A 448 -3.86 -14.05 6.38
CA LEU A 448 -2.76 -14.98 6.14
C LEU A 448 -2.69 -16.00 7.27
N VAL A 449 -2.34 -17.23 6.94
CA VAL A 449 -1.81 -18.18 7.93
C VAL A 449 -0.43 -17.69 8.33
N ARG A 450 -0.22 -17.50 9.63
CA ARG A 450 1.00 -16.98 10.24
C ARG A 450 1.70 -18.13 10.96
N ARG A 451 2.81 -18.63 10.42
CA ARG A 451 3.71 -19.53 11.15
C ARG A 451 4.75 -18.69 11.88
N MET A 452 4.40 -18.26 13.09
CA MET A 452 5.19 -17.35 13.92
C MET A 452 6.19 -18.13 14.77
N VAL A 453 7.44 -17.67 14.80
CA VAL A 453 8.46 -18.15 15.73
C VAL A 453 9.24 -16.97 16.29
N ALA A 454 9.53 -16.98 17.59
CA ALA A 454 10.29 -15.95 18.28
C ALA A 454 11.34 -16.55 19.19
N THR A 455 12.42 -15.79 19.40
CA THR A 455 13.51 -16.13 20.33
C THR A 455 14.03 -14.86 21.00
N GLN A 456 14.60 -15.02 22.18
CA GLN A 456 15.34 -13.98 22.88
C GLN A 456 16.69 -14.55 23.30
N THR A 457 17.77 -14.10 22.65
CA THR A 457 19.13 -14.59 22.94
C THR A 457 19.86 -13.70 23.95
N ALA A 458 19.36 -12.48 24.18
CA ALA A 458 19.83 -11.52 25.18
C ALA A 458 18.71 -10.50 25.47
N PRO A 459 18.77 -9.72 26.57
CA PRO A 459 17.76 -8.70 26.87
C PRO A 459 17.51 -7.71 25.72
N ASP A 460 18.56 -7.37 24.98
CA ASP A 460 18.55 -6.46 23.83
C ASP A 460 18.62 -7.18 22.48
N LYS A 461 18.39 -8.51 22.43
CA LYS A 461 18.35 -9.31 21.20
C LYS A 461 17.13 -10.20 21.18
N ILE A 462 16.04 -9.63 20.66
CA ILE A 462 14.75 -10.31 20.49
C ILE A 462 14.47 -10.38 18.99
N ALA A 463 14.11 -11.55 18.50
CA ALA A 463 13.86 -11.76 17.08
C ALA A 463 12.59 -12.58 16.87
N PHE A 464 11.85 -12.24 15.82
CA PHE A 464 10.65 -12.93 15.36
C PHE A 464 10.80 -13.17 13.86
N TYR A 465 10.35 -14.33 13.39
CA TYR A 465 10.03 -14.47 11.97
C TYR A 465 8.66 -15.11 11.80
N VAL A 466 8.01 -14.77 10.70
CA VAL A 466 6.72 -15.30 10.33
C VAL A 466 6.71 -15.67 8.85
N CYS A 467 6.53 -16.96 8.58
CA CYS A 467 6.30 -17.44 7.23
C CYS A 467 4.80 -17.44 6.94
N ASN A 468 4.43 -16.76 5.86
CA ASN A 468 3.06 -16.44 5.52
C ASN A 468 2.56 -17.35 4.41
N HIS A 469 1.34 -17.86 4.58
CA HIS A 469 0.63 -18.65 3.57
C HIS A 469 -0.77 -18.05 3.38
N PRO A 470 -1.43 -18.27 2.23
CA PRO A 470 -2.81 -17.80 2.01
C PRO A 470 -3.75 -18.28 3.11
N GLY A 471 -4.56 -17.37 3.64
CA GLY A 471 -5.67 -17.71 4.55
C GLY A 471 -6.90 -18.24 3.80
N PRO A 472 -7.98 -18.51 4.53
CA PRO A 472 -9.21 -19.04 3.95
C PRO A 472 -9.98 -17.95 3.19
N ASP A 473 -10.64 -18.31 2.09
CA ASP A 473 -11.54 -17.38 1.37
C ASP A 473 -12.84 -17.14 2.15
N GLY A 474 -13.34 -18.19 2.83
CA GLY A 474 -14.50 -18.16 3.70
C GLY A 474 -14.16 -18.09 5.20
N ASP A 475 -15.16 -18.37 6.03
CA ASP A 475 -15.11 -18.30 7.49
C ASP A 475 -15.34 -19.65 8.17
N THR A 476 -15.34 -20.75 7.42
CA THR A 476 -15.63 -22.07 7.99
C THR A 476 -14.43 -22.67 8.71
N GLN A 477 -14.70 -23.48 9.74
CA GLN A 477 -13.64 -24.22 10.45
C GLN A 477 -12.90 -25.21 9.53
N ARG A 478 -13.60 -25.76 8.52
CA ARG A 478 -12.99 -26.66 7.52
C ARG A 478 -11.93 -25.91 6.72
N GLU A 479 -12.28 -24.76 6.14
CA GLU A 479 -11.32 -23.95 5.38
C GLU A 479 -10.14 -23.51 6.24
N THR A 480 -10.41 -23.10 7.49
CA THR A 480 -9.35 -22.75 8.47
C THR A 480 -8.38 -23.91 8.70
N ASN A 481 -8.90 -25.13 8.84
CA ASN A 481 -8.05 -26.33 8.97
C ASN A 481 -7.26 -26.60 7.70
N ASP A 482 -7.89 -26.52 6.52
CA ASP A 482 -7.27 -26.85 5.23
C ASP A 482 -6.10 -25.91 4.91
N VAL A 483 -6.25 -24.61 5.17
CA VAL A 483 -5.16 -23.64 4.95
C VAL A 483 -4.05 -23.78 5.99
N ILE A 484 -4.38 -24.11 7.25
CA ILE A 484 -3.37 -24.41 8.26
C ILE A 484 -2.61 -25.68 7.89
N ASP A 485 -3.28 -26.73 7.41
CA ASP A 485 -2.64 -27.96 6.95
C ASP A 485 -1.70 -27.72 5.77
N THR A 486 -2.13 -26.90 4.82
CA THR A 486 -1.28 -26.47 3.70
C THR A 486 -0.02 -25.76 4.21
N ALA A 487 -0.16 -24.85 5.18
CA ALA A 487 0.98 -24.14 5.77
C ALA A 487 1.91 -25.06 6.59
N LEU A 488 1.36 -26.05 7.29
CA LEU A 488 2.12 -27.05 8.04
C LEU A 488 2.91 -27.99 7.12
N ALA A 489 2.46 -28.17 5.88
CA ALA A 489 3.19 -28.87 4.82
C ALA A 489 4.24 -27.99 4.11
N ASP A 490 4.44 -26.73 4.57
CA ASP A 490 5.30 -25.73 3.94
C ASP A 490 4.93 -25.39 2.49
N GLU A 491 3.66 -25.64 2.10
CA GLU A 491 3.17 -25.39 0.75
C GLU A 491 2.55 -23.99 0.63
N LYS A 492 2.61 -23.41 -0.58
CA LYS A 492 2.07 -22.09 -0.89
C LYS A 492 2.63 -20.96 -0.04
N GLN A 493 3.88 -21.07 0.44
CA GLN A 493 4.52 -19.97 1.17
C GLN A 493 4.63 -18.73 0.28
N VAL A 494 4.14 -17.58 0.75
CA VAL A 494 4.18 -16.28 0.05
C VAL A 494 5.50 -15.59 0.31
N ALA A 495 5.87 -15.44 1.57
CA ALA A 495 7.09 -14.80 2.04
C ALA A 495 7.31 -15.07 3.53
N CYS A 496 8.55 -15.04 3.98
CA CYS A 496 8.88 -14.97 5.41
C CYS A 496 9.30 -13.55 5.77
N VAL A 497 8.63 -12.94 6.75
CA VAL A 497 8.99 -11.63 7.28
C VAL A 497 9.74 -11.85 8.59
N ALA A 498 10.92 -11.26 8.70
CA ALA A 498 11.71 -11.25 9.93
C ALA A 498 11.69 -9.85 10.55
N MET A 499 11.54 -9.81 11.85
CA MET A 499 11.64 -8.60 12.66
C MET A 499 12.59 -8.86 13.83
N GLU A 500 13.48 -7.90 14.09
CA GLU A 500 14.40 -7.99 15.22
C GLU A 500 14.47 -6.67 15.98
N TYR A 501 14.62 -6.78 17.31
CA TYR A 501 15.00 -5.71 18.21
C TYR A 501 16.41 -6.04 18.70
N SER A 502 17.40 -5.35 18.11
CA SER A 502 18.83 -5.64 18.31
C SER A 502 19.68 -4.39 18.07
N PRO A 503 20.85 -4.26 18.72
CA PRO A 503 21.78 -3.16 18.42
C PRO A 503 22.50 -3.41 17.11
N VAL A 504 22.91 -2.33 16.44
CA VAL A 504 23.81 -2.37 15.28
C VAL A 504 25.06 -1.58 15.61
N ALA A 505 26.22 -2.22 15.53
CA ALA A 505 27.49 -1.59 15.86
C ALA A 505 27.72 -0.34 14.99
N GLY A 506 28.02 0.78 15.65
CA GLY A 506 28.28 2.06 14.99
C GLY A 506 27.04 2.79 14.47
N ARG A 507 25.83 2.29 14.77
CA ARG A 507 24.56 2.94 14.37
C ARG A 507 23.69 3.22 15.58
N SER A 508 22.91 4.31 15.51
CA SER A 508 21.85 4.65 16.48
C SER A 508 22.31 4.59 17.95
N GLY A 509 23.54 5.05 18.22
CA GLY A 509 24.14 5.04 19.57
C GLY A 509 24.37 3.65 20.15
N ASN A 510 24.49 2.61 19.31
CA ASN A 510 24.54 1.20 19.68
C ASN A 510 23.33 0.74 20.51
N GLN A 511 22.20 1.45 20.43
CA GLN A 511 20.97 1.06 21.10
C GLN A 511 20.18 0.07 20.23
N PRO A 512 19.45 -0.88 20.83
CA PRO A 512 18.57 -1.77 20.08
C PRO A 512 17.37 -1.03 19.48
N PHE A 513 17.05 -1.38 18.24
CA PHE A 513 15.89 -0.87 17.50
C PHE A 513 15.29 -1.93 16.58
N THR A 514 14.02 -1.71 16.20
CA THR A 514 13.23 -2.61 15.34
C THR A 514 13.69 -2.54 13.89
N LYS A 515 14.00 -3.69 13.29
CA LYS A 515 14.30 -3.84 11.86
C LYS A 515 13.28 -4.74 11.19
N PHE A 516 13.04 -4.51 9.91
CA PHE A 516 12.20 -5.35 9.06
C PHE A 516 13.05 -5.97 7.95
N LEU A 517 12.92 -7.27 7.72
CA LEU A 517 13.47 -7.95 6.55
C LEU A 517 12.37 -8.83 5.95
N THR A 518 12.33 -8.92 4.64
CA THR A 518 11.38 -9.81 3.95
C THR A 518 12.15 -10.72 3.03
N PHE A 519 11.86 -12.02 3.13
CA PHE A 519 12.45 -13.04 2.30
C PHE A 519 11.38 -13.66 1.42
N GLY A 520 11.67 -13.82 0.13
CA GLY A 520 10.88 -14.62 -0.78
C GLY A 520 10.83 -16.08 -0.31
N PRO A 521 9.96 -16.91 -0.91
CA PRO A 521 9.81 -18.28 -0.45
C PRO A 521 11.03 -19.16 -0.77
N ASP A 522 11.90 -18.72 -1.69
CA ASP A 522 13.23 -19.29 -1.95
C ASP A 522 14.29 -18.88 -0.91
N GLY A 523 13.92 -18.12 0.13
CA GLY A 523 14.79 -17.66 1.21
C GLY A 523 15.65 -16.44 0.85
N LYS A 524 15.54 -15.88 -0.36
CA LYS A 524 16.28 -14.68 -0.76
C LYS A 524 15.63 -13.42 -0.22
N LEU A 525 16.45 -12.45 0.19
CA LEU A 525 15.97 -11.12 0.56
C LEU A 525 15.29 -10.45 -0.66
N ILE A 526 14.11 -9.88 -0.46
CA ILE A 526 13.34 -9.17 -1.49
C ILE A 526 13.11 -7.71 -1.08
N LEU A 527 12.96 -6.81 -2.05
CA LEU A 527 12.85 -5.36 -1.80
C LEU A 527 11.41 -4.86 -1.70
N SER A 528 10.44 -5.62 -2.21
CA SER A 528 9.02 -5.32 -2.13
C SER A 528 8.23 -6.57 -1.78
N VAL A 529 7.00 -6.35 -1.30
CA VAL A 529 6.00 -7.39 -1.11
C VAL A 529 4.60 -6.81 -1.34
N ASN A 530 3.72 -7.61 -1.92
CA ASN A 530 2.30 -7.30 -2.04
C ASN A 530 1.51 -8.09 -0.98
N LEU A 531 1.09 -7.41 0.09
CA LEU A 531 0.39 -8.02 1.23
C LEU A 531 -1.12 -7.78 1.23
N ASP A 532 -1.60 -6.83 0.43
CA ASP A 532 -3.00 -6.39 0.38
C ASP A 532 -3.69 -6.70 -0.94
N GLY A 533 -3.00 -7.34 -1.88
CA GLY A 533 -3.50 -7.61 -3.23
C GLY A 533 -3.57 -6.36 -4.12
N ARG A 534 -2.94 -5.25 -3.70
CA ARG A 534 -2.98 -3.95 -4.39
C ARG A 534 -1.59 -3.50 -4.81
N GLY A 535 -0.88 -4.39 -5.51
CA GLY A 535 0.44 -4.13 -6.06
C GLY A 535 1.58 -4.17 -5.04
N GLU A 536 2.79 -4.31 -5.57
CA GLU A 536 4.03 -4.40 -4.79
C GLU A 536 4.36 -3.10 -4.06
N LYS A 537 4.75 -3.22 -2.79
CA LYS A 537 5.16 -2.09 -1.94
C LYS A 537 6.56 -2.33 -1.41
N TYR A 538 7.41 -1.32 -1.55
CA TYR A 538 8.82 -1.40 -1.14
C TYR A 538 8.98 -1.28 0.37
N MET A 539 9.94 -2.02 0.94
CA MET A 539 10.30 -1.91 2.35
C MET A 539 11.10 -0.62 2.62
N PRO A 540 11.06 -0.06 3.84
CA PRO A 540 10.27 -0.48 5.00
C PRO A 540 8.80 -0.02 4.94
N GLY A 541 8.40 0.71 3.89
CA GLY A 541 7.06 1.30 3.73
C GLY A 541 5.90 0.33 3.96
N ALA A 542 6.00 -0.88 3.40
CA ALA A 542 4.99 -1.93 3.56
C ALA A 542 4.73 -2.36 5.02
N CYS A 543 5.71 -2.15 5.92
CA CYS A 543 5.64 -2.61 7.32
C CYS A 543 5.22 -1.47 8.27
N VAL A 544 5.83 -0.30 8.10
CA VAL A 544 5.64 0.86 8.99
C VAL A 544 4.24 1.47 8.92
N ALA A 545 3.43 1.12 7.91
CA ALA A 545 2.02 1.49 7.89
C ALA A 545 1.27 0.99 9.14
N CYS A 546 1.61 -0.21 9.64
CA CYS A 546 1.04 -0.78 10.86
C CYS A 546 1.99 -0.76 12.07
N HIS A 547 3.29 -0.88 11.83
CA HIS A 547 4.28 -1.03 12.90
C HIS A 547 4.82 0.30 13.46
N GLY A 548 4.14 1.43 13.25
CA GLY A 548 4.60 2.72 13.75
C GLY A 548 5.61 3.40 12.82
N GLY A 549 6.81 3.67 13.32
CA GLY A 549 7.84 4.27 12.49
C GLY A 549 7.78 5.80 12.46
N THR A 550 7.89 6.46 13.62
CA THR A 550 7.69 7.92 13.71
C THR A 550 8.76 8.73 12.98
N SER A 551 9.93 8.16 12.67
CA SER A 551 10.96 8.81 11.85
C SER A 551 10.88 8.45 10.36
N TYR A 552 9.77 7.83 9.92
CA TYR A 552 9.54 7.47 8.52
C TYR A 552 8.26 8.09 7.96
N LEU A 553 8.38 8.67 6.76
CA LEU A 553 7.26 9.21 5.99
C LEU A 553 7.44 8.98 4.49
N GLY A 554 7.34 7.71 4.13
CA GLY A 554 7.10 7.26 2.76
C GLY A 554 8.33 7.10 1.91
N ARG A 555 9.48 7.64 2.33
CA ARG A 555 10.72 7.48 1.57
C ARG A 555 11.89 7.31 2.53
N PHE A 556 12.54 6.15 2.47
CA PHE A 556 13.83 6.00 3.12
C PHE A 556 14.89 6.79 2.33
N ALA A 557 15.84 7.42 3.01
CA ALA A 557 16.75 8.34 2.32
C ALA A 557 17.62 7.61 1.31
N GLU A 558 17.69 8.16 0.10
CA GLU A 558 18.44 7.59 -1.02
C GLU A 558 19.90 8.08 -1.08
N ALA A 559 20.24 9.05 -0.23
CA ALA A 559 21.57 9.63 -0.11
C ALA A 559 21.92 9.91 1.37
N GLY A 560 23.21 10.11 1.65
CA GLY A 560 23.72 10.38 2.99
C GLY A 560 23.78 9.14 3.88
N HIS A 561 23.66 9.35 5.19
CA HIS A 561 23.80 8.31 6.21
C HIS A 561 22.53 8.16 7.07
N PRO A 562 21.36 7.84 6.46
CA PRO A 562 20.11 7.77 7.20
C PRO A 562 20.17 6.74 8.32
N SER A 563 19.56 7.08 9.47
CA SER A 563 19.41 6.13 10.57
C SER A 563 18.46 4.99 10.17
N PRO A 564 18.84 3.72 10.40
CA PRO A 564 17.93 2.59 10.26
C PRO A 564 16.86 2.53 11.35
N ASP A 565 17.01 3.27 12.46
CA ASP A 565 16.03 3.30 13.54
C ASP A 565 14.83 4.16 13.14
N LEU A 566 13.84 3.48 12.59
CA LEU A 566 12.58 4.09 12.17
C LEU A 566 11.68 4.48 13.36
N LYS A 567 12.02 4.11 14.59
CA LYS A 567 11.13 4.16 15.77
C LYS A 567 9.86 3.32 15.57
N SER A 568 10.05 2.11 15.06
CA SER A 568 8.98 1.13 14.84
C SER A 568 8.82 0.18 16.02
N SER A 569 7.64 -0.42 16.15
CA SER A 569 7.27 -1.33 17.25
C SER A 569 6.81 -2.69 16.72
N PHE A 570 6.97 -3.71 17.56
CA PHE A 570 6.32 -5.00 17.34
C PHE A 570 4.82 -4.88 17.64
N LEU A 571 4.00 -5.62 16.88
CA LEU A 571 2.56 -5.67 17.11
C LEU A 571 2.23 -6.67 18.21
N PRO A 572 1.23 -6.39 19.05
CA PRO A 572 0.73 -7.34 20.02
C PRO A 572 -0.08 -8.45 19.32
N PHE A 573 -0.08 -9.65 19.90
CA PHE A 573 -0.83 -10.81 19.43
C PHE A 573 -2.24 -10.82 20.02
N ASP A 574 -3.22 -10.50 19.18
CA ASP A 574 -4.63 -10.36 19.55
C ASP A 574 -5.44 -11.59 19.11
N THR A 575 -5.66 -12.53 20.02
CA THR A 575 -6.38 -13.78 19.69
C THR A 575 -7.87 -13.55 19.41
N GLY A 576 -8.42 -12.37 19.71
CA GLY A 576 -9.76 -11.97 19.30
C GLY A 576 -9.88 -11.81 17.78
N ASN A 577 -8.76 -11.58 17.09
CA ASN A 577 -8.70 -11.37 15.65
C ASN A 577 -8.16 -12.58 14.88
N TYR A 578 -7.97 -13.72 15.54
CA TYR A 578 -7.37 -14.92 14.95
C TYR A 578 -8.36 -16.07 14.78
N LEU A 579 -8.13 -16.92 13.78
CA LEU A 579 -8.75 -18.24 13.67
C LEU A 579 -7.71 -19.32 13.96
N PHE A 580 -8.18 -20.41 14.57
CA PHE A 580 -7.34 -21.52 14.99
C PHE A 580 -7.86 -22.84 14.41
N SER A 581 -6.98 -23.80 14.20
CA SER A 581 -7.38 -25.14 13.80
C SER A 581 -7.98 -25.89 14.99
N ASN A 582 -8.88 -26.84 14.73
CA ASN A 582 -9.32 -27.80 15.76
C ASN A 582 -8.43 -29.07 15.82
N ARG A 583 -7.33 -29.10 15.05
CA ARG A 583 -6.32 -30.16 15.12
C ARG A 583 -5.56 -30.06 16.43
N ARG A 584 -5.24 -31.21 17.02
CA ARG A 584 -4.43 -31.31 18.24
C ARG A 584 -3.09 -30.59 18.05
N GLY A 585 -2.73 -29.76 19.02
CA GLY A 585 -1.54 -28.92 19.03
C GLY A 585 -1.72 -27.54 18.38
N TYR A 586 -2.85 -27.28 17.71
CA TYR A 586 -3.10 -26.05 16.95
C TYR A 586 -4.39 -25.34 17.34
N SER A 587 -5.11 -25.83 18.36
CA SER A 587 -6.22 -25.08 18.95
C SER A 587 -5.74 -23.84 19.70
N GLU A 588 -6.61 -22.86 19.87
CA GLU A 588 -6.29 -21.66 20.65
C GLU A 588 -5.87 -22.02 22.08
N ALA A 589 -6.58 -22.95 22.72
CA ALA A 589 -6.31 -23.34 24.10
C ALA A 589 -4.89 -23.92 24.26
N GLU A 590 -4.46 -24.75 23.30
CA GLU A 590 -3.12 -25.35 23.30
C GLU A 590 -2.02 -24.32 22.97
N GLN A 591 -2.35 -23.26 22.24
CA GLN A 591 -1.40 -22.21 21.85
C GLN A 591 -1.41 -20.97 22.75
N SER A 592 -2.37 -20.85 23.68
CA SER A 592 -2.58 -19.64 24.50
C SER A 592 -1.34 -19.26 25.32
N ALA A 593 -0.66 -20.24 25.92
CA ALA A 593 0.58 -19.99 26.65
C ALA A 593 1.71 -19.45 25.75
N ALA A 594 1.82 -19.96 24.53
CA ALA A 594 2.80 -19.47 23.56
C ALA A 594 2.45 -18.05 23.10
N LEU A 595 1.18 -17.76 22.80
CA LEU A 595 0.71 -16.43 22.41
C LEU A 595 0.90 -15.39 23.52
N ARG A 596 0.65 -15.78 24.78
CA ARG A 596 1.00 -14.95 25.95
C ARG A 596 2.49 -14.64 25.98
N LYS A 597 3.34 -15.64 25.83
CA LYS A 597 4.79 -15.44 25.85
C LYS A 597 5.30 -14.60 24.67
N LEU A 598 4.67 -14.72 23.49
CA LEU A 598 4.93 -13.83 22.37
C LEU A 598 4.58 -12.37 22.74
N ASN A 599 3.48 -12.11 23.45
CA ASN A 599 3.16 -10.79 23.98
C ASN A 599 4.16 -10.31 25.05
N ASP A 600 4.65 -11.18 25.92
CA ASP A 600 5.70 -10.82 26.88
C ASP A 600 7.00 -10.41 26.15
N LEU A 601 7.36 -11.10 25.07
CA LEU A 601 8.50 -10.73 24.22
C LEU A 601 8.28 -9.40 23.50
N VAL A 602 7.05 -9.11 23.04
CA VAL A 602 6.69 -7.78 22.49
C VAL A 602 6.93 -6.69 23.55
N VAL A 603 6.47 -6.89 24.79
CA VAL A 603 6.69 -5.97 25.91
C VAL A 603 8.17 -5.77 26.24
N ALA A 604 8.97 -6.85 26.12
CA ALA A 604 10.42 -6.84 26.37
C ALA A 604 11.23 -6.06 25.32
N THR A 605 10.64 -5.74 24.16
CA THR A 605 11.23 -4.76 23.22
C THR A 605 11.01 -3.32 23.74
N LYS A 606 10.93 -2.33 22.85
CA LYS A 606 10.53 -0.95 23.17
C LYS A 606 9.22 -0.56 22.47
N PRO A 607 8.10 -1.26 22.76
CA PRO A 607 6.83 -0.90 22.14
C PRO A 607 6.28 0.39 22.75
N THR A 608 5.27 0.96 22.11
CA THR A 608 4.55 2.16 22.56
C THR A 608 3.87 1.94 23.93
N THR A 609 3.59 3.03 24.64
CA THR A 609 2.82 3.00 25.89
C THR A 609 1.45 2.35 25.69
N ALA A 610 0.77 2.67 24.57
CA ALA A 610 -0.53 2.09 24.22
C ALA A 610 -0.46 0.57 24.05
N THR A 611 0.56 0.05 23.35
CA THR A 611 0.75 -1.40 23.19
C THR A 611 0.96 -2.10 24.53
N LYS A 612 1.77 -1.52 25.43
CA LYS A 612 2.00 -2.09 26.77
C LYS A 612 0.73 -2.11 27.60
N ALA A 613 -0.01 -1.00 27.63
CA ALA A 613 -1.27 -0.88 28.36
C ALA A 613 -2.33 -1.85 27.83
N LEU A 614 -2.40 -2.03 26.51
CA LEU A 614 -3.31 -2.98 25.88
C LEU A 614 -3.01 -4.43 26.26
N ILE A 615 -1.74 -4.87 26.16
CA ILE A 615 -1.32 -6.21 26.58
C ILE A 615 -1.63 -6.43 28.08
N GLN A 616 -1.34 -5.44 28.92
CA GLN A 616 -1.63 -5.52 30.36
C GLN A 616 -3.14 -5.67 30.61
N GLY A 617 -3.97 -4.90 29.91
CA GLY A 617 -5.42 -4.97 30.02
C GLY A 617 -6.00 -6.34 29.65
N TRP A 618 -5.54 -6.91 28.52
CA TRP A 618 -5.96 -8.23 28.06
C TRP A 618 -5.71 -9.38 29.05
N TYR A 619 -4.62 -9.31 29.80
CA TYR A 619 -4.22 -10.37 30.74
C TYR A 619 -4.49 -10.02 32.21
N ALA A 620 -5.24 -8.95 32.49
CA ALA A 620 -5.54 -8.54 33.86
C ALA A 620 -6.37 -9.59 34.62
N GLY A 621 -7.31 -10.26 33.95
CA GLY A 621 -8.15 -11.30 34.53
C GLY A 621 -7.58 -12.72 34.46
N SER A 622 -6.54 -12.96 33.64
CA SER A 622 -5.92 -14.27 33.48
C SER A 622 -4.46 -14.13 33.03
N PRO A 623 -3.51 -14.85 33.66
CA PRO A 623 -2.10 -14.76 33.29
C PRO A 623 -1.78 -15.42 31.95
N GLN A 624 -2.68 -16.21 31.37
CA GLN A 624 -2.40 -16.95 30.12
C GLN A 624 -3.45 -16.75 29.02
N VAL A 625 -4.68 -16.41 29.38
CA VAL A 625 -5.78 -16.30 28.41
C VAL A 625 -6.08 -14.82 28.18
N LEU A 626 -6.05 -14.40 26.93
CA LEU A 626 -6.39 -13.05 26.52
C LEU A 626 -7.90 -12.82 26.67
N ASP A 627 -8.29 -11.73 27.34
CA ASP A 627 -9.68 -11.28 27.38
C ASP A 627 -10.09 -10.64 26.05
N LYS A 628 -10.78 -11.41 25.21
CA LYS A 628 -11.30 -10.96 23.91
C LYS A 628 -12.39 -9.91 24.03
N ALA A 629 -13.02 -9.79 25.20
CA ALA A 629 -14.07 -8.82 25.48
C ALA A 629 -13.52 -7.52 26.10
N TYR A 630 -12.19 -7.41 26.28
CA TYR A 630 -11.55 -6.25 26.87
C TYR A 630 -11.94 -4.94 26.19
N VAL A 631 -12.36 -3.98 27.01
CA VAL A 631 -12.65 -2.60 26.62
C VAL A 631 -11.83 -1.67 27.53
N PRO A 632 -11.02 -0.74 26.97
CA PRO A 632 -10.24 0.19 27.77
C PRO A 632 -11.13 1.08 28.66
N PRO A 633 -10.63 1.49 29.85
CA PRO A 633 -11.39 2.33 30.77
C PRO A 633 -11.99 3.58 30.11
N ALA A 634 -11.26 4.26 29.22
CA ALA A 634 -11.74 5.44 28.52
C ALA A 634 -13.03 5.20 27.72
N TRP A 635 -13.21 4.00 27.17
CA TRP A 635 -14.40 3.61 26.41
C TRP A 635 -15.54 3.15 27.31
N LEU A 636 -15.24 2.49 28.43
CA LEU A 636 -16.23 2.14 29.44
C LEU A 636 -16.82 3.40 30.09
N ASP A 637 -15.96 4.34 30.48
CA ASP A 637 -16.37 5.61 31.05
C ASP A 637 -17.23 6.40 30.05
N TYR A 638 -16.83 6.44 28.78
CA TYR A 638 -17.58 7.13 27.75
C TYR A 638 -18.90 6.45 27.37
N ASP A 639 -19.04 5.13 27.58
CA ASP A 639 -20.32 4.42 27.39
C ASP A 639 -21.42 4.95 28.33
N THR A 640 -21.03 5.45 29.52
CA THR A 640 -21.95 6.12 30.46
C THR A 640 -22.43 7.48 29.94
N VAL A 641 -21.66 8.12 29.06
CA VAL A 641 -21.97 9.40 28.43
C VAL A 641 -22.73 9.20 27.11
N LYS A 642 -22.30 8.21 26.31
CA LYS A 642 -22.84 7.90 25.00
C LYS A 642 -22.96 6.39 24.84
N SER A 643 -24.17 5.89 25.07
CA SER A 643 -24.50 4.46 25.03
C SER A 643 -24.05 3.79 23.74
N GLY A 644 -23.45 2.61 23.86
CA GLY A 644 -22.95 1.82 22.75
C GLY A 644 -21.47 2.07 22.42
N ALA A 645 -20.78 2.94 23.15
CA ALA A 645 -19.35 3.19 22.99
C ALA A 645 -18.52 1.93 23.30
N ALA A 646 -18.85 1.18 24.34
CA ALA A 646 -18.13 -0.05 24.69
C ALA A 646 -18.30 -1.14 23.61
N ARG A 647 -19.50 -1.23 23.03
CA ARG A 647 -19.78 -2.13 21.91
C ARG A 647 -19.08 -1.69 20.64
N PHE A 648 -19.15 -0.41 20.29
CA PHE A 648 -18.44 0.17 19.15
C PHE A 648 -16.93 -0.09 19.25
N TYR A 649 -16.36 0.10 20.43
CA TYR A 649 -14.96 -0.24 20.65
C TYR A 649 -14.70 -1.71 20.34
N ARG A 650 -15.41 -2.64 20.99
CA ARG A 650 -15.15 -4.08 20.86
C ARG A 650 -15.32 -4.58 19.43
N GLU A 651 -16.34 -4.11 18.71
CA GLU A 651 -16.76 -4.65 17.41
C GLU A 651 -16.27 -3.85 16.19
N VAL A 652 -15.65 -2.68 16.40
CA VAL A 652 -15.08 -1.84 15.32
C VAL A 652 -13.61 -1.54 15.59
N VAL A 653 -13.31 -0.86 16.71
CA VAL A 653 -11.95 -0.44 17.03
C VAL A 653 -11.07 -1.64 17.32
N GLY A 654 -11.50 -2.53 18.22
CA GLY A 654 -10.79 -3.73 18.64
C GLY A 654 -10.56 -4.74 17.51
N THR A 655 -11.48 -4.82 16.55
CA THR A 655 -11.41 -5.78 15.44
C THR A 655 -10.68 -5.29 14.21
N SER A 656 -10.71 -3.98 13.92
CA SER A 656 -10.29 -3.45 12.62
C SER A 656 -9.18 -2.40 12.69
N CYS A 657 -8.90 -1.86 13.88
CA CYS A 657 -8.03 -0.70 14.02
C CYS A 657 -6.93 -0.89 15.07
N ARG A 658 -7.30 -1.45 16.23
CA ARG A 658 -6.53 -1.42 17.47
C ARG A 658 -5.09 -1.91 17.32
N THR A 659 -4.86 -3.06 16.69
CA THR A 659 -3.53 -3.68 16.60
C THR A 659 -2.51 -2.73 15.95
N CYS A 660 -2.80 -2.23 14.75
CA CYS A 660 -1.91 -1.29 14.07
C CYS A 660 -1.86 0.05 14.80
N HIS A 661 -3.01 0.60 15.22
CA HIS A 661 -3.09 1.92 15.82
C HIS A 661 -2.39 2.03 17.19
N ALA A 662 -2.41 0.98 18.02
CA ALA A 662 -1.70 0.93 19.29
C ALA A 662 -0.18 1.00 19.10
N ALA A 663 0.37 0.47 18.00
CA ALA A 663 1.80 0.50 17.70
C ALA A 663 2.29 1.81 17.06
N MET A 664 1.37 2.71 16.72
CA MET A 664 1.65 4.02 16.13
C MET A 664 1.91 5.08 17.22
N GLN A 665 2.29 6.30 16.81
CA GLN A 665 2.47 7.43 17.73
C GLN A 665 1.20 7.74 18.53
N ASP A 666 1.35 8.42 19.67
CA ASP A 666 0.29 8.72 20.64
C ASP A 666 -0.99 9.32 20.05
N SER A 667 -0.92 10.07 18.94
CA SER A 667 -2.13 10.58 18.29
C SER A 667 -3.05 9.47 17.77
N PHE A 668 -2.52 8.28 17.53
CA PHE A 668 -3.24 7.08 17.11
C PHE A 668 -3.55 6.11 18.25
N ASP A 669 -3.16 6.41 19.49
CA ASP A 669 -3.65 5.68 20.65
C ASP A 669 -5.15 5.96 20.82
N TRP A 670 -5.97 4.99 20.40
CA TRP A 670 -7.43 5.09 20.48
C TRP A 670 -8.00 4.44 21.74
N ASP A 671 -7.16 3.81 22.56
CA ASP A 671 -7.56 3.21 23.83
C ASP A 671 -7.57 4.25 24.96
N SER A 672 -6.83 5.35 24.80
CA SER A 672 -6.73 6.45 25.76
C SER A 672 -7.78 7.56 25.55
N ALA A 673 -8.01 8.32 26.63
CA ALA A 673 -8.86 9.51 26.61
C ALA A 673 -8.09 10.81 26.30
N SER A 674 -8.82 11.79 25.80
CA SER A 674 -8.44 13.21 25.78
C SER A 674 -9.68 14.06 26.00
N GLY A 675 -9.64 14.98 26.97
CA GLY A 675 -10.79 15.84 27.29
C GLY A 675 -12.05 15.08 27.73
N GLY A 676 -11.90 13.96 28.44
CA GLY A 676 -13.03 13.17 28.98
C GLY A 676 -13.71 12.21 27.99
N GLN A 677 -13.17 12.05 26.78
CA GLN A 677 -13.67 11.11 25.78
C GLN A 677 -12.51 10.37 25.08
N PRO A 678 -12.74 9.20 24.45
CA PRO A 678 -11.71 8.51 23.70
C PRO A 678 -11.10 9.40 22.61
N ARG A 679 -9.78 9.32 22.42
CA ARG A 679 -9.05 10.15 21.44
C ARG A 679 -9.57 10.02 20.02
N LEU A 680 -10.11 8.85 19.65
CA LEU A 680 -10.76 8.65 18.36
C LEU A 680 -11.94 9.62 18.17
N ILE A 681 -12.80 9.75 19.19
CA ILE A 681 -14.03 10.54 19.14
C ILE A 681 -13.75 12.05 19.16
N ALA A 682 -12.60 12.46 19.70
CA ALA A 682 -12.16 13.85 19.65
C ALA A 682 -11.80 14.32 18.22
N ARG A 683 -11.70 13.41 17.23
CA ARG A 683 -11.44 13.73 15.83
C ARG A 683 -12.75 13.97 15.07
N GLN A 684 -12.78 14.99 14.22
CA GLN A 684 -13.96 15.30 13.39
C GLN A 684 -13.83 14.75 11.96
N GLY A 685 -14.94 14.27 11.40
CA GLY A 685 -15.12 14.00 9.96
C GLY A 685 -14.46 12.75 9.38
N PHE A 686 -13.55 12.08 10.11
CA PHE A 686 -12.89 10.81 9.74
C PHE A 686 -12.63 10.63 8.23
N PRO A 687 -11.92 11.55 7.55
CA PRO A 687 -11.85 11.55 6.09
C PRO A 687 -11.28 10.25 5.48
N HIS A 688 -10.38 9.57 6.20
CA HIS A 688 -9.85 8.26 5.82
C HIS A 688 -10.90 7.13 5.75
N MET A 689 -11.97 7.24 6.53
CA MET A 689 -13.09 6.30 6.50
C MET A 689 -14.27 6.87 5.71
N CYS A 690 -14.64 8.13 5.96
CA CYS A 690 -15.86 8.73 5.45
C CYS A 690 -15.70 9.50 4.14
N GLY A 691 -14.48 9.92 3.78
CA GLY A 691 -14.25 10.71 2.59
C GLY A 691 -15.06 12.01 2.51
N GLY A 692 -15.39 12.43 1.27
CA GLY A 692 -16.20 13.63 1.02
C GLY A 692 -15.51 14.98 1.23
N ASN A 693 -14.25 15.00 1.64
CA ASN A 693 -13.48 16.22 1.88
C ASN A 693 -12.73 16.70 0.62
N ALA A 694 -12.32 17.97 0.61
CA ALA A 694 -11.59 18.58 -0.51
C ALA A 694 -10.16 17.99 -0.71
N ASP A 695 -9.63 17.29 0.30
CA ASP A 695 -8.29 16.68 0.31
C ASP A 695 -8.35 15.20 -0.10
N LEU A 696 -8.30 14.94 -1.40
CA LEU A 696 -8.48 13.62 -2.03
C LEU A 696 -7.45 12.56 -1.62
N HIS A 697 -6.31 12.98 -1.07
CA HIS A 697 -5.35 12.04 -0.48
C HIS A 697 -5.89 11.37 0.78
N LEU A 698 -6.80 12.05 1.49
CA LEU A 698 -7.41 11.53 2.71
C LEU A 698 -8.71 10.76 2.43
N ASN A 699 -9.42 11.05 1.33
CA ASN A 699 -10.76 10.51 1.13
C ASN A 699 -10.77 8.98 0.99
N GLY A 700 -11.48 8.30 1.90
CA GLY A 700 -11.73 6.86 1.81
C GLY A 700 -10.46 6.02 1.73
N SER A 701 -9.33 6.55 2.21
CA SER A 701 -8.01 5.96 2.04
C SER A 701 -7.59 5.08 3.21
N MET A 702 -8.53 4.38 3.88
CA MET A 702 -8.30 3.61 5.12
C MET A 702 -6.89 2.98 5.13
N PRO A 703 -5.91 3.62 5.80
CA PRO A 703 -4.52 3.55 5.36
C PRO A 703 -3.78 2.24 5.62
N ASN A 704 -4.40 1.39 6.45
CA ASN A 704 -3.81 0.16 6.92
C ASN A 704 -4.14 -0.96 5.92
N ALA A 705 -4.67 -2.09 6.40
CA ALA A 705 -4.89 -3.24 5.55
C ALA A 705 -6.28 -3.27 4.90
N LEU A 706 -6.31 -3.60 3.61
CA LEU A 706 -7.52 -3.76 2.80
C LEU A 706 -8.51 -4.76 3.42
N MET A 707 -7.98 -5.86 3.98
CA MET A 707 -8.80 -6.90 4.60
C MET A 707 -9.58 -6.39 5.83
N SER A 708 -8.98 -5.50 6.62
CA SER A 708 -9.65 -4.89 7.77
C SER A 708 -10.86 -4.05 7.32
N LEU A 709 -10.70 -3.28 6.24
CA LEU A 709 -11.78 -2.49 5.64
C LEU A 709 -12.91 -3.39 5.14
N ASP A 710 -12.58 -4.36 4.28
CA ASP A 710 -13.57 -5.23 3.65
C ASP A 710 -14.39 -6.02 4.67
N ARG A 711 -13.76 -6.47 5.75
CA ARG A 711 -14.45 -7.20 6.81
C ARG A 711 -15.29 -6.30 7.70
N LEU A 712 -14.85 -5.07 7.98
CA LEU A 712 -15.68 -4.09 8.69
C LEU A 712 -16.96 -3.80 7.89
N HIS A 713 -16.85 -3.53 6.59
CA HIS A 713 -18.01 -3.31 5.74
C HIS A 713 -18.91 -4.54 5.64
N THR A 714 -18.35 -5.73 5.55
CA THR A 714 -19.14 -6.97 5.57
C THR A 714 -19.92 -7.11 6.88
N GLN A 715 -19.30 -6.84 8.02
CA GLN A 715 -20.00 -6.86 9.32
C GLN A 715 -21.12 -5.82 9.40
N MET A 716 -20.88 -4.58 8.97
CA MET A 716 -21.90 -3.54 8.95
C MET A 716 -23.10 -3.89 8.07
N ARG A 717 -22.88 -4.55 6.92
CA ARG A 717 -23.97 -5.02 6.05
C ARG A 717 -24.83 -6.11 6.70
N THR A 718 -24.22 -6.96 7.53
CA THR A 718 -24.92 -8.06 8.20
C THR A 718 -25.54 -7.69 9.55
N ASP A 719 -25.10 -6.59 10.17
CA ASP A 719 -25.59 -6.12 11.47
C ASP A 719 -25.98 -4.62 11.39
N ALA A 720 -27.28 -4.37 11.21
CA ALA A 720 -27.84 -3.02 11.15
C ALA A 720 -27.62 -2.22 12.45
N SER A 721 -27.54 -2.89 13.60
CA SER A 721 -27.31 -2.22 14.89
C SER A 721 -25.85 -1.78 15.03
N LEU A 722 -24.90 -2.57 14.52
CA LEU A 722 -23.49 -2.17 14.41
C LEU A 722 -23.31 -1.04 13.40
N SER A 723 -23.99 -1.12 12.25
CA SER A 723 -24.02 -0.05 11.25
C SER A 723 -24.51 1.28 11.86
N ALA A 724 -25.57 1.25 12.67
CA ALA A 724 -26.05 2.42 13.39
C ALA A 724 -25.02 2.98 14.39
N LEU A 725 -24.26 2.11 15.09
CA LEU A 725 -23.16 2.55 15.96
C LEU A 725 -22.04 3.20 15.14
N VAL A 726 -21.64 2.61 14.02
CA VAL A 726 -20.62 3.19 13.13
C VAL A 726 -21.07 4.56 12.62
N GLN A 727 -22.32 4.68 12.18
CA GLN A 727 -22.90 5.98 11.81
C GLN A 727 -22.88 6.97 12.99
N GLN A 728 -23.20 6.52 14.20
CA GLN A 728 -23.25 7.36 15.42
C GLN A 728 -21.87 7.87 15.87
N PHE A 729 -20.81 7.07 15.72
CA PHE A 729 -19.47 7.40 16.23
C PHE A 729 -18.53 7.92 15.14
N LEU A 730 -18.64 7.44 13.91
CA LEU A 730 -17.80 7.87 12.78
C LEU A 730 -18.52 8.82 11.81
N GLY A 731 -19.84 8.90 11.85
CA GLY A 731 -20.61 9.83 11.00
C GLY A 731 -20.88 9.30 9.58
N CYS A 732 -20.41 8.11 9.25
CA CYS A 732 -20.66 7.44 7.98
C CYS A 732 -20.65 5.92 8.17
N THR A 733 -21.26 5.20 7.23
CA THR A 733 -21.17 3.74 7.07
C THR A 733 -20.55 3.34 5.74
N GLU A 734 -20.47 4.29 4.81
CA GLU A 734 -19.83 4.17 3.52
C GLU A 734 -19.00 5.43 3.27
N PRO A 735 -17.78 5.32 2.72
CA PRO A 735 -17.05 6.47 2.23
C PRO A 735 -17.91 7.22 1.20
N ALA A 736 -18.05 8.53 1.40
CA ALA A 736 -18.60 9.39 0.37
C ALA A 736 -17.68 9.32 -0.86
N PRO A 737 -18.26 9.18 -2.07
CA PRO A 737 -17.48 9.22 -3.28
C PRO A 737 -16.77 10.57 -3.40
N ASP A 738 -15.86 10.68 -4.37
CA ASP A 738 -15.39 11.99 -4.80
C ASP A 738 -16.62 12.87 -5.09
N PRO A 739 -16.77 13.99 -4.38
CA PRO A 739 -18.04 14.71 -4.39
C PRO A 739 -18.20 15.50 -5.71
N VAL A 740 -17.11 15.66 -6.48
CA VAL A 740 -17.09 16.26 -7.84
C VAL A 740 -17.18 15.18 -8.93
N TYR A 741 -16.39 14.10 -8.82
CA TYR A 741 -16.30 13.05 -9.85
C TYR A 741 -16.57 11.65 -9.28
N PRO A 742 -17.83 11.27 -9.03
CA PRO A 742 -18.16 10.06 -8.27
C PRO A 742 -17.89 8.74 -9.01
N ARG A 743 -17.59 8.77 -10.32
CA ARG A 743 -17.25 7.58 -11.14
C ARG A 743 -15.75 7.28 -11.19
N ARG A 744 -14.97 8.01 -10.38
CA ARG A 744 -13.52 8.03 -10.44
C ARG A 744 -12.84 6.94 -9.64
#